data_AF-A0A7Y9E147-F1
#
_entry.id   AF-A0A7Y9E147-F1
#
_cell.length_a   1.000
_cell.length_b   1.000
_cell.length_c   1.000
_cell.angle_alpha   90.00
_cell.angle_beta   90.00
_cell.angle_gamma   90.00
#
_symmetry.space_group_name_H-M   'P 1'
#
loop_
_entity.id
_entity.type
_entity.pdbx_description
1 polymer ?
#
loop_
_entity_poly.entity_id
_entity_poly.type
_entity_poly.pdbx_seq_one_letter_code
_entity_poly.pdbx_strand_id
1 'polypeptide(L)'
;MTGRSNGDGHADDGAAVTSGRHRRTHDTVVTGGVGIEHVETADGAQWGPAADAPDDVHRGADPGMAQEAARVRDSLASDVDGGGDLPQVLHTAPAAVALIDLDAGTVTYANGSAQDLTGGKAQLPLDIDAWSEAAGLTDLSGRPMRDTASPLSRVAQGMPVSGEPVAVADAARRGSEATPEEREEAEGRLLWVTGFPLSEAEDDERRRLALVVFLQLSGAGAQRHLEMMRDRAVVATELSFTISDPDRQQNPLVWVNPAFTRLTGYDLDEVLGRNCRFLQGPNTDPTSISRIRSALADERPITEVLLNYRRDGTAFWNQVSISPVFDGGGRVVNFVGVQADVTERVMVENERRAALAAAEETREQLRLLTDSTAAMTASLDSGGAARALARIVVPALADYCCVDLLDEVGDPSSSTRVAVNHRDDSKTATVSALGRWITPTEDGDDPVDRVLAGGAPSLLPELPVRPEGLREDPSLLAHYEQLRPRSAIVVPLRARGQVLGALTLGTELPYGRRYSQRDLYLASDLAARAGLAVDNARLYAREHGAAETLQRSLLPAVPDVPGLTVASRYLAATDGAQVGGDWYDLLPLPDGAVGIAVGDVVGHDLRAAAAMGELRGVLRSYAWEGLGPDAVIDRCNDLVQGMHMAAMATAVFGRLERPEDGEGWVLGYCNAGHPPPLLRRVDGTVELLTGNLSPLIGATRAAARDCTEVHLQPGDLLVLHTDGLIEAPGTDPDERTDLLARTLAEAPDVEDVGAICDRVLEVLGAEGLRDDAVLLAVRLG
;
A
#
# COMPACT_ATOMS: atom_id res chain seq x y z
N MET A 1 -41.83 -57.01 -41.98
CA MET A 1 -41.98 -57.11 -40.51
C MET A 1 -41.62 -55.74 -39.96
N THR A 2 -42.59 -54.81 -39.96
CA THR A 2 -43.48 -54.43 -38.81
C THR A 2 -42.71 -53.59 -37.78
N GLY A 3 -42.98 -52.31 -37.53
CA GLY A 3 -44.00 -51.37 -38.02
C GLY A 3 -44.24 -50.28 -36.97
N ARG A 4 -44.26 -49.01 -37.42
CA ARG A 4 -45.12 -47.85 -37.03
C ARG A 4 -45.48 -47.66 -35.54
N SER A 5 -45.41 -46.47 -34.94
CA SER A 5 -46.22 -45.26 -35.24
C SER A 5 -45.79 -44.17 -34.22
N ASN A 6 -45.54 -42.89 -34.58
CA ASN A 6 -46.39 -41.81 -35.10
C ASN A 6 -47.31 -41.11 -34.08
N GLY A 7 -47.28 -39.77 -34.11
CA GLY A 7 -48.24 -38.84 -33.52
C GLY A 7 -47.55 -37.59 -32.95
N ASP A 8 -46.94 -36.71 -33.75
CA ASP A 8 -47.53 -35.59 -34.52
C ASP A 8 -48.39 -34.60 -33.72
N GLY A 9 -48.06 -33.31 -33.83
CA GLY A 9 -49.07 -32.25 -33.93
C GLY A 9 -48.79 -30.90 -33.26
N HIS A 10 -48.19 -29.99 -34.04
CA HIS A 10 -48.51 -28.54 -34.19
C HIS A 10 -48.36 -27.61 -32.96
N ALA A 11 -47.46 -26.62 -32.98
CA ALA A 11 -47.54 -25.32 -33.66
C ALA A 11 -48.71 -24.44 -33.16
N ASP A 12 -48.42 -23.36 -32.42
CA ASP A 12 -48.84 -22.02 -32.86
C ASP A 12 -48.13 -20.87 -32.11
N ASP A 13 -47.95 -19.79 -32.86
CA ASP A 13 -47.45 -18.46 -32.54
C ASP A 13 -48.36 -17.71 -31.54
N GLY A 14 -47.82 -16.68 -30.87
CA GLY A 14 -48.72 -15.72 -30.19
C GLY A 14 -48.10 -14.70 -29.23
N ALA A 15 -47.42 -13.71 -29.80
CA ALA A 15 -47.47 -12.28 -29.48
C ALA A 15 -47.63 -11.75 -28.03
N ALA A 16 -46.66 -10.89 -27.69
CA ALA A 16 -46.65 -9.82 -26.70
C ALA A 16 -47.98 -9.06 -26.47
N VAL A 17 -48.27 -8.72 -25.20
CA VAL A 17 -48.90 -7.44 -24.82
C VAL A 17 -48.36 -6.96 -23.47
N THR A 18 -47.86 -5.73 -23.50
CA THR A 18 -47.49 -4.82 -22.42
C THR A 18 -48.66 -4.51 -21.48
N SER A 19 -48.41 -4.43 -20.17
CA SER A 19 -49.14 -3.47 -19.31
C SER A 19 -48.26 -2.98 -18.16
N GLY A 20 -48.00 -1.67 -18.17
CA GLY A 20 -47.40 -0.97 -17.05
C GLY A 20 -48.48 -0.49 -16.07
N ARG A 21 -48.13 -0.40 -14.79
CA ARG A 21 -48.68 0.62 -13.89
C ARG A 21 -47.80 0.85 -12.67
N HIS A 22 -47.36 2.10 -12.55
CA HIS A 22 -46.82 2.74 -11.35
C HIS A 22 -47.65 2.49 -10.07
N ARG A 23 -46.98 2.36 -8.92
CA ARG A 23 -47.07 3.35 -7.82
C ARG A 23 -46.14 3.08 -6.62
N ARG A 24 -45.39 4.13 -6.29
CA ARG A 24 -45.13 4.73 -4.96
C ARG A 24 -44.39 3.93 -3.88
N THR A 25 -43.13 4.36 -3.73
CA THR A 25 -42.39 4.70 -2.51
C THR A 25 -43.21 4.87 -1.23
N HIS A 26 -42.81 4.14 -0.18
CA HIS A 26 -42.87 4.54 1.23
C HIS A 26 -41.58 4.09 1.94
N ASP A 27 -40.85 5.08 2.45
CA ASP A 27 -39.77 4.92 3.42
C ASP A 27 -40.33 4.33 4.73
N THR A 28 -39.64 3.36 5.30
CA THR A 28 -39.76 3.06 6.74
C THR A 28 -38.41 2.60 7.26
N VAL A 29 -37.82 3.46 8.07
CA VAL A 29 -36.64 3.23 8.91
C VAL A 29 -37.00 2.18 9.97
N VAL A 30 -36.27 1.07 10.01
CA VAL A 30 -36.39 0.06 11.07
C VAL A 30 -35.05 -0.02 11.81
N THR A 31 -35.05 0.51 13.03
CA THR A 31 -34.02 0.33 14.06
C THR A 31 -34.17 -1.06 14.68
N GLY A 32 -33.24 -1.97 14.40
CA GLY A 32 -33.17 -3.30 15.03
C GLY A 32 -32.21 -3.30 16.22
N GLY A 33 -32.76 -3.47 17.42
CA GLY A 33 -32.00 -3.69 18.65
C GLY A 33 -31.47 -5.13 18.72
N VAL A 34 -30.22 -5.27 19.14
CA VAL A 34 -29.54 -6.55 19.34
C VAL A 34 -29.85 -7.07 20.74
N GLY A 35 -30.51 -8.23 20.83
CA GLY A 35 -30.62 -9.04 22.04
C GLY A 35 -29.36 -9.89 22.20
N ILE A 36 -28.74 -9.86 23.38
CA ILE A 36 -27.59 -10.68 23.74
C ILE A 36 -28.12 -11.89 24.51
N GLU A 37 -27.97 -13.08 23.93
CA GLU A 37 -28.19 -14.36 24.60
C GLU A 37 -26.99 -14.71 25.49
N HIS A 38 -27.28 -15.14 26.71
CA HIS A 38 -26.33 -15.65 27.69
C HIS A 38 -25.77 -17.02 27.26
N VAL A 39 -24.44 -17.14 27.23
CA VAL A 39 -23.75 -18.43 27.16
C VAL A 39 -23.13 -18.74 28.52
N GLU A 40 -23.51 -19.89 29.07
CA GLU A 40 -22.94 -20.54 30.24
C GLU A 40 -21.49 -20.98 29.98
N THR A 41 -20.59 -20.71 30.92
CA THR A 41 -19.30 -21.42 31.03
C THR A 41 -19.16 -21.97 32.45
N ALA A 42 -19.10 -23.30 32.52
CA ALA A 42 -18.81 -24.08 33.73
C ALA A 42 -17.30 -24.27 33.93
N ASP A 43 -16.92 -24.23 35.21
CA ASP A 43 -15.81 -24.89 35.92
C ASP A 43 -14.35 -24.85 35.40
N GLY A 44 -13.49 -24.29 36.27
CA GLY A 44 -12.59 -25.16 37.04
C GLY A 44 -11.08 -24.89 36.96
N ALA A 45 -10.58 -23.95 37.77
CA ALA A 45 -9.25 -24.09 38.40
C ALA A 45 -9.17 -23.21 39.65
N GLN A 46 -9.32 -23.85 40.81
CA GLN A 46 -9.06 -23.31 42.15
C GLN A 46 -7.61 -22.83 42.26
N TRP A 47 -7.37 -21.71 42.98
CA TRP A 47 -6.30 -21.54 43.98
C TRP A 47 -6.87 -20.70 45.15
N GLY A 48 -6.58 -21.11 46.38
CA GLY A 48 -7.20 -20.64 47.63
C GLY A 48 -6.74 -19.26 48.13
N PRO A 49 -7.33 -18.77 49.25
CA PRO A 49 -7.56 -17.35 49.50
C PRO A 49 -6.44 -16.66 50.30
N ALA A 50 -6.15 -15.40 49.96
CA ALA A 50 -5.51 -14.47 50.88
C ALA A 50 -6.62 -13.58 51.48
N ALA A 51 -6.77 -13.69 52.80
CA ALA A 51 -7.82 -13.07 53.58
C ALA A 51 -7.65 -11.55 53.76
N ASP A 52 -8.79 -10.93 54.05
CA ASP A 52 -9.03 -9.56 54.55
C ASP A 52 -9.02 -8.41 53.54
N ALA A 53 -10.07 -8.37 52.72
CA ALA A 53 -10.68 -7.13 52.22
C ALA A 53 -12.06 -6.96 52.89
N PRO A 54 -12.45 -5.77 53.37
CA PRO A 54 -13.83 -5.53 53.74
C PRO A 54 -14.68 -5.40 52.48
N ASP A 55 -15.65 -6.31 52.35
CA ASP A 55 -16.83 -6.19 51.49
C ASP A 55 -17.56 -4.88 51.79
N ASP A 56 -17.63 -3.97 50.82
CA ASP A 56 -18.91 -3.49 50.28
C ASP A 56 -18.70 -2.48 49.14
N VAL A 57 -19.66 -2.47 48.20
CA VAL A 57 -19.82 -1.59 47.02
C VAL A 57 -19.18 -2.09 45.71
N HIS A 58 -19.81 -3.12 45.13
CA HIS A 58 -19.87 -3.31 43.67
C HIS A 58 -21.10 -2.58 43.09
N ARG A 59 -20.90 -1.79 42.02
CA ARG A 59 -21.77 -1.77 40.82
C ARG A 59 -21.18 -0.90 39.68
N GLY A 60 -20.95 -1.55 38.54
CA GLY A 60 -21.11 -1.02 37.16
C GLY A 60 -20.23 0.14 36.70
N ALA A 61 -19.26 -0.14 35.83
CA ALA A 61 -18.70 0.89 34.94
C ALA A 61 -19.70 1.18 33.80
N ASP A 62 -20.21 2.40 33.75
CA ASP A 62 -21.25 2.87 32.84
C ASP A 62 -20.62 3.44 31.54
N PRO A 63 -21.00 2.95 30.33
CA PRO A 63 -20.54 3.49 29.05
C PRO A 63 -20.91 4.97 28.78
N GLY A 64 -21.70 5.62 29.65
CA GLY A 64 -21.99 7.05 29.60
C GLY A 64 -20.79 7.99 29.87
N MET A 65 -19.76 7.55 30.61
CA MET A 65 -18.66 8.43 31.02
C MET A 65 -17.73 8.90 29.88
N ALA A 66 -17.63 8.13 28.79
CA ALA A 66 -16.86 8.56 27.60
C ALA A 66 -17.55 9.70 26.83
N GLN A 67 -18.88 9.81 26.94
CA GLN A 67 -19.68 10.83 26.24
C GLN A 67 -19.82 12.11 27.06
N GLU A 68 -19.74 12.01 28.39
CA GLU A 68 -19.74 13.15 29.32
C GLU A 68 -18.35 13.84 29.37
N ALA A 69 -17.26 13.07 29.26
CA ALA A 69 -15.90 13.59 29.09
C ALA A 69 -15.70 14.41 27.79
N ALA A 70 -16.42 14.05 26.71
CA ALA A 70 -16.41 14.83 25.47
C ALA A 70 -17.17 16.17 25.59
N ARG A 71 -18.23 16.24 26.40
CA ARG A 71 -19.01 17.47 26.62
C ARG A 71 -18.34 18.47 27.56
N VAL A 72 -17.57 17.98 28.53
CA VAL A 72 -16.79 18.84 29.46
C VAL A 72 -15.58 19.46 28.75
N ARG A 73 -14.94 18.72 27.82
CA ARG A 73 -13.85 19.23 26.98
C ARG A 73 -14.27 20.39 26.07
N ASP A 74 -15.46 20.32 25.47
CA ASP A 74 -15.99 21.39 24.61
C ASP A 74 -16.49 22.61 25.42
N SER A 75 -16.83 22.44 26.71
CA SER A 75 -17.24 23.53 27.60
C SER A 75 -16.07 24.33 28.18
N LEU A 76 -14.88 23.74 28.30
CA LEU A 76 -13.67 24.39 28.84
C LEU A 76 -12.86 25.14 27.76
N ALA A 77 -13.21 24.98 26.49
CA ALA A 77 -12.50 25.61 25.36
C ALA A 77 -13.05 27.00 24.96
N SER A 78 -13.97 27.59 25.74
CA SER A 78 -14.63 28.87 25.36
C SER A 78 -14.38 30.07 26.28
N ASP A 79 -13.56 29.95 27.32
CA ASP A 79 -13.10 31.10 28.12
C ASP A 79 -11.69 30.83 28.65
N VAL A 80 -10.67 31.34 27.95
CA VAL A 80 -9.52 32.11 28.47
C VAL A 80 -8.61 32.36 27.26
N ASP A 81 -8.84 33.49 26.61
CA ASP A 81 -7.87 34.10 25.71
C ASP A 81 -7.04 35.09 26.55
N GLY A 82 -5.75 34.80 26.75
CA GLY A 82 -4.76 35.75 27.28
C GLY A 82 -3.89 35.29 28.47
N GLY A 83 -2.62 34.95 28.17
CA GLY A 83 -1.48 35.46 28.92
C GLY A 83 -0.67 34.50 29.82
N GLY A 84 0.41 33.93 29.27
CA GLY A 84 1.64 33.53 29.97
C GLY A 84 1.61 32.22 30.78
N ASP A 85 2.40 31.23 30.36
CA ASP A 85 2.61 29.97 31.10
C ASP A 85 3.05 30.26 32.54
N LEU A 86 2.28 29.79 33.53
CA LEU A 86 2.68 29.77 34.92
C LEU A 86 3.83 28.75 35.10
N PRO A 87 4.86 29.05 35.91
CA PRO A 87 5.96 28.12 36.14
C PRO A 87 5.44 26.83 36.80
N GLN A 88 5.65 25.70 36.12
CA GLN A 88 5.27 24.37 36.61
C GLN A 88 6.41 23.76 37.43
N VAL A 89 6.11 22.85 38.36
CA VAL A 89 7.15 22.11 39.08
C VAL A 89 7.69 20.98 38.20
N LEU A 90 9.01 20.83 38.13
CA LEU A 90 9.64 19.74 37.36
C LEU A 90 9.36 18.37 38.00
N HIS A 91 8.35 17.66 37.51
CA HIS A 91 7.92 16.35 38.02
C HIS A 91 8.92 15.20 37.81
N THR A 92 10.04 15.45 37.12
CA THR A 92 11.13 14.49 36.86
C THR A 92 12.29 14.62 37.83
N ALA A 93 12.36 15.71 38.61
CA ALA A 93 13.42 15.94 39.58
C ALA A 93 12.99 15.41 40.97
N PRO A 94 13.81 14.60 41.67
CA PRO A 94 13.53 14.20 43.04
C PRO A 94 13.40 15.43 43.95
N ALA A 95 12.35 15.48 44.78
CA ALA A 95 12.13 16.58 45.70
C ALA A 95 13.31 16.67 46.69
N ALA A 96 13.90 17.85 46.83
CA ALA A 96 14.93 18.10 47.83
C ALA A 96 14.25 18.26 49.20
N VAL A 97 14.60 17.42 50.16
CA VAL A 97 13.97 17.39 51.49
C VAL A 97 15.03 17.54 52.57
N ALA A 98 14.81 18.45 53.50
CA ALA A 98 15.62 18.67 54.68
C ALA A 98 14.79 18.56 55.96
N LEU A 99 15.44 18.14 57.05
CA LEU A 99 14.86 18.07 58.39
C LEU A 99 15.56 19.09 59.29
N ILE A 100 14.78 19.91 59.98
CA ILE A 100 15.25 20.92 60.91
C ILE A 100 14.89 20.49 62.33
N ASP A 101 15.88 20.50 63.21
CA ASP A 101 15.66 20.42 64.66
C ASP A 101 15.29 21.82 65.16
N LEU A 102 14.05 21.97 65.65
CA LEU A 102 13.47 23.23 66.11
C LEU A 102 14.06 23.67 67.45
N ASP A 103 14.55 22.73 68.26
CA ASP A 103 15.15 23.03 69.55
C ASP A 103 16.61 23.51 69.38
N ALA A 104 17.33 22.94 68.41
CA ALA A 104 18.71 23.29 68.10
C ALA A 104 18.87 24.37 67.01
N GLY A 105 17.84 24.60 66.19
CA GLY A 105 17.93 25.51 65.04
C GLY A 105 18.87 25.01 63.94
N THR A 106 19.02 23.69 63.78
CA THR A 106 19.98 23.08 62.84
C THR A 106 19.29 22.15 61.85
N VAL A 107 19.74 22.16 60.59
CA VAL A 107 19.45 21.11 59.61
C VAL A 107 20.14 19.82 60.04
N THR A 108 19.37 18.81 60.43
CA THR A 108 19.87 17.52 60.92
C THR A 108 19.89 16.44 59.85
N TYR A 109 19.10 16.60 58.79
CA TYR A 109 19.09 15.71 57.63
C TYR A 109 18.82 16.48 56.35
N ALA A 110 19.40 16.01 55.25
CA ALA A 110 19.11 16.42 53.89
C ALA A 110 19.25 15.19 52.98
N ASN A 111 18.23 14.89 52.17
CA ASN A 111 18.32 13.83 51.17
C ASN A 111 19.32 14.20 50.06
N GLY A 112 19.71 13.26 49.20
CA GLY A 112 20.71 13.51 48.14
C GLY A 112 20.43 14.78 47.31
N SER A 113 19.17 14.97 46.92
CA SER A 113 18.72 16.16 46.18
C SER A 113 18.86 17.46 46.96
N ALA A 114 18.63 17.45 48.28
CA ALA A 114 18.86 18.60 49.15
C ALA A 114 20.36 18.81 49.45
N GLN A 115 21.16 17.75 49.52
CA GLN A 115 22.62 17.86 49.64
C GLN A 115 23.25 18.46 48.38
N ASP A 116 22.74 18.10 47.20
CA ASP A 116 23.17 18.67 45.91
C ASP A 116 22.93 20.18 45.84
N LEU A 117 21.92 20.73 46.55
CA LEU A 117 21.73 22.18 46.67
C LEU A 117 22.96 22.86 47.27
N THR A 118 23.65 22.21 48.22
CA THR A 118 24.88 22.69 48.86
C THR A 118 26.16 22.35 48.08
N GLY A 119 26.02 21.78 46.88
CA GLY A 119 27.13 21.21 46.12
C GLY A 119 27.77 19.99 46.80
N GLY A 120 27.03 19.28 47.66
CA GLY A 120 27.46 18.06 48.35
C GLY A 120 28.49 18.25 49.47
N LYS A 121 28.73 19.49 49.93
CA LYS A 121 29.83 19.82 50.87
C LYS A 121 29.39 20.09 52.31
N ALA A 122 28.09 20.21 52.57
CA ALA A 122 27.57 20.47 53.91
C ALA A 122 27.63 19.19 54.79
N GLN A 123 28.36 19.24 55.90
CA GLN A 123 28.33 18.20 56.93
C GLN A 123 27.23 18.54 57.94
N LEU A 124 26.28 17.61 58.14
CA LEU A 124 25.17 17.77 59.08
C LEU A 124 25.52 17.15 60.44
N PRO A 125 24.98 17.67 61.58
CA PRO A 125 24.03 18.78 61.68
C PRO A 125 24.69 20.14 61.41
N LEU A 126 23.99 21.01 60.67
CA LEU A 126 24.47 22.33 60.28
C LEU A 126 23.46 23.41 60.67
N ASP A 127 23.93 24.53 61.20
CA ASP A 127 23.09 25.70 61.48
C ASP A 127 22.31 26.15 60.23
N ILE A 128 21.05 26.56 60.39
CA ILE A 128 20.15 26.89 59.27
C ILE A 128 20.68 28.04 58.41
N ASP A 129 21.29 29.06 59.02
CA ASP A 129 21.85 30.18 58.27
C ASP A 129 23.10 29.74 57.50
N ALA A 130 23.92 28.88 58.11
CA ALA A 130 25.08 28.27 57.44
C ALA A 130 24.68 27.30 56.31
N TRP A 131 23.57 26.56 56.46
CA TRP A 131 23.02 25.70 55.41
C TRP A 131 22.45 26.52 54.26
N SER A 132 21.72 27.61 54.56
CA SER A 132 21.19 28.56 53.58
C SER A 132 22.30 29.21 52.75
N GLU A 133 23.41 29.57 53.42
CA GLU A 133 24.61 30.09 52.76
C GLU A 133 25.28 29.02 51.87
N ALA A 134 25.43 27.79 52.37
CA ALA A 134 26.03 26.70 51.60
C ALA A 134 25.19 26.32 50.37
N ALA A 135 23.86 26.39 50.49
CA ALA A 135 22.92 26.17 49.39
C ALA A 135 22.77 27.37 48.44
N GLY A 136 23.37 28.52 48.77
CA GLY A 136 23.29 29.73 47.96
C GLY A 136 21.88 30.35 47.89
N LEU A 137 21.07 30.20 48.94
CA LEU A 137 19.69 30.70 48.94
C LEU A 137 19.64 32.23 49.01
N THR A 138 18.95 32.82 48.05
CA THR A 138 18.67 34.27 47.98
C THR A 138 17.18 34.52 47.87
N ASP A 139 16.76 35.72 48.26
CA ASP A 139 15.43 36.20 47.87
C ASP A 139 15.36 36.39 46.34
N LEU A 140 14.17 36.68 45.81
CA LEU A 140 13.97 36.92 44.37
C LEU A 140 14.72 38.17 43.86
N SER A 141 15.18 39.05 44.75
CA SER A 141 16.01 40.22 44.40
C SER A 141 17.52 39.92 44.40
N GLY A 142 17.91 38.66 44.67
CA GLY A 142 19.30 38.20 44.71
C GLY A 142 20.04 38.54 46.00
N ARG A 143 19.34 38.95 47.08
CA ARG A 143 19.97 39.19 48.38
C ARG A 143 20.09 37.88 49.16
N PRO A 144 21.26 37.58 49.77
CA PRO A 144 21.40 36.43 50.66
C PRO A 144 20.39 36.49 51.80
N MET A 145 19.66 35.39 52.02
CA MET A 145 18.68 35.32 53.10
C MET A 145 19.40 35.03 54.43
N ARG A 146 19.96 36.08 55.05
CA ARG A 146 20.53 36.04 56.40
C ARG A 146 19.73 36.97 57.32
N ASP A 147 18.54 36.54 57.70
CA ASP A 147 17.75 37.25 58.70
C ASP A 147 16.63 36.35 59.26
N THR A 148 16.15 36.69 60.45
CA THR A 148 15.06 36.03 61.22
C THR A 148 13.73 35.89 60.47
N ALA A 149 13.60 36.48 59.27
CA ALA A 149 12.42 36.44 58.42
C ALA A 149 12.49 35.45 57.25
N SER A 150 13.59 34.69 57.07
CA SER A 150 13.71 33.71 55.99
C SER A 150 12.70 32.55 56.13
N PRO A 151 12.28 31.89 55.03
CA PRO A 151 11.39 30.72 55.10
C PRO A 151 11.92 29.65 56.05
N LEU A 152 13.23 29.37 56.03
CA LEU A 152 13.85 28.37 56.91
C LEU A 152 13.88 28.83 58.37
N SER A 153 14.15 30.10 58.64
CA SER A 153 14.13 30.67 59.99
C SER A 153 12.72 30.68 60.58
N ARG A 154 11.67 30.91 59.77
CA ARG A 154 10.27 30.82 60.20
C ARG A 154 9.87 29.39 60.53
N VAL A 155 10.29 28.43 59.70
CA VAL A 155 10.10 27.01 59.99
C VAL A 155 10.81 26.63 61.29
N ALA A 156 12.04 27.11 61.52
CA ALA A 156 12.80 26.90 62.76
C ALA A 156 12.09 27.45 64.01
N GLN A 157 11.29 28.51 63.87
CA GLN A 157 10.46 29.07 64.93
C GLN A 157 9.14 28.32 65.13
N GLY A 158 8.93 27.21 64.40
CA GLY A 158 7.70 26.43 64.42
C GLY A 158 6.57 27.03 63.59
N MET A 159 6.83 28.09 62.79
CA MET A 159 5.83 28.67 61.90
C MET A 159 5.82 27.91 60.56
N PRO A 160 4.67 27.35 60.14
CA PRO A 160 4.58 26.70 58.84
C PRO A 160 4.76 27.72 57.71
N VAL A 161 5.53 27.34 56.70
CA VAL A 161 5.70 28.08 55.44
C VAL A 161 5.05 27.28 54.33
N SER A 162 3.89 27.74 53.89
CA SER A 162 3.07 27.08 52.87
C SER A 162 3.45 27.52 51.44
N GLY A 163 4.73 27.48 51.13
CA GLY A 163 5.24 27.80 49.79
C GLY A 163 5.71 29.24 49.64
N GLU A 164 7.03 29.43 49.65
CA GLU A 164 7.69 30.69 49.38
C GLU A 164 8.79 30.50 48.33
N PRO A 165 8.81 31.29 47.25
CA PRO A 165 9.82 31.16 46.23
C PRO A 165 11.15 31.76 46.69
N VAL A 166 12.22 31.00 46.50
CA VAL A 166 13.61 31.44 46.71
C VAL A 166 14.41 31.16 45.46
N ALA A 167 15.44 31.96 45.21
CA ALA A 167 16.39 31.70 44.13
C ALA A 167 17.64 31.02 44.70
N VAL A 168 18.27 30.16 43.90
CA VAL A 168 19.60 29.61 44.19
C VAL A 168 20.61 30.37 43.34
N ALA A 169 21.48 31.13 44.01
CA ALA A 169 22.65 31.71 43.38
C ALA A 169 23.70 30.60 43.24
N ASP A 170 24.04 30.24 42.00
CA ASP A 170 24.98 29.14 41.72
C ASP A 170 26.38 29.48 42.27
N ALA A 171 26.73 28.90 43.42
CA ALA A 171 27.98 29.20 44.13
C ALA A 171 29.24 28.80 43.32
N ALA A 172 29.08 28.00 42.26
CA ALA A 172 30.15 27.46 41.43
C ALA A 172 30.71 28.43 40.36
N ARG A 173 30.04 29.54 40.02
CA ARG A 173 30.47 30.43 38.92
C ARG A 173 30.91 31.84 39.35
N ARG A 174 31.59 31.97 40.50
CA ARG A 174 32.27 33.23 40.90
C ARG A 174 33.54 33.56 40.10
N GLY A 175 33.82 32.86 38.99
CA GLY A 175 34.92 33.15 38.05
C GLY A 175 34.50 34.15 36.96
N SER A 176 35.32 35.15 36.71
CA SER A 176 35.04 36.39 35.93
C SER A 176 34.78 36.26 34.42
N GLU A 177 34.45 35.09 33.86
CA GLU A 177 34.40 34.88 32.39
C GLU A 177 33.14 34.11 31.91
N ALA A 178 31.93 34.48 32.37
CA ALA A 178 30.68 33.93 31.84
C ALA A 178 30.05 34.85 30.77
N THR A 179 29.61 34.25 29.65
CA THR A 179 28.95 34.92 28.50
C THR A 179 27.53 35.43 28.83
N PRO A 180 26.95 36.34 28.03
CA PRO A 180 25.59 36.84 28.25
C PRO A 180 24.50 35.74 28.20
N GLU A 181 24.63 34.76 27.31
CA GLU A 181 23.71 33.60 27.22
C GLU A 181 23.87 32.69 28.46
N GLU A 182 25.09 32.48 28.96
CA GLU A 182 25.32 31.75 30.22
C GLU A 182 24.85 32.53 31.47
N ARG A 183 24.69 33.86 31.38
CA ARG A 183 24.10 34.69 32.45
C ARG A 183 22.58 34.65 32.43
N GLU A 184 21.98 34.49 31.26
CA GLU A 184 20.53 34.29 31.06
C GLU A 184 20.12 32.87 31.47
N GLU A 185 20.95 31.86 31.18
CA GLU A 185 20.78 30.48 31.67
C GLU A 185 21.09 30.33 33.18
N ALA A 186 21.89 31.25 33.74
CA ALA A 186 22.17 31.37 35.18
C ALA A 186 21.15 32.25 35.93
N GLU A 187 20.07 32.71 35.29
CA GLU A 187 18.92 33.26 36.01
C GLU A 187 18.40 32.17 36.96
N GLY A 188 18.66 32.40 38.25
CA GLY A 188 18.72 31.41 39.33
C GLY A 188 17.68 30.31 39.27
N ARG A 189 18.14 29.07 39.52
CA ARG A 189 17.27 27.91 39.77
C ARG A 189 16.28 28.31 40.88
N LEU A 190 15.03 28.54 40.50
CA LEU A 190 13.97 28.90 41.43
C LEU A 190 13.51 27.66 42.18
N LEU A 191 13.58 27.76 43.50
CA LEU A 191 13.08 26.75 44.41
C LEU A 191 11.82 27.26 45.08
N TRP A 192 10.84 26.39 45.19
CA TRP A 192 9.68 26.58 46.02
C TRP A 192 9.95 25.94 47.38
N VAL A 193 10.04 26.76 48.42
CA VAL A 193 10.31 26.31 49.79
C VAL A 193 9.00 26.18 50.54
N THR A 194 8.74 24.97 51.00
CA THR A 194 7.59 24.68 51.85
C THR A 194 8.11 23.99 53.10
N GLY A 195 7.74 24.44 54.30
CA GLY A 195 8.16 23.77 55.52
C GLY A 195 7.09 23.73 56.59
N PHE A 196 7.05 22.63 57.33
CA PHE A 196 6.03 22.38 58.36
C PHE A 196 6.64 21.70 59.59
N PRO A 197 6.23 22.09 60.80
CA PRO A 197 6.57 21.34 62.00
C PRO A 197 5.92 19.94 61.94
N LEU A 198 6.70 18.91 62.28
CA LEU A 198 6.30 17.50 62.27
C LEU A 198 5.62 17.06 63.58
N SER A 199 5.53 17.94 64.59
CA SER A 199 4.96 17.61 65.90
C SER A 199 4.19 18.77 66.54
N GLU A 200 2.96 18.52 66.95
CA GLU A 200 2.39 19.06 68.20
C GLU A 200 2.61 17.99 69.27
N ALA A 201 3.68 18.07 70.06
CA ALA A 201 3.93 17.09 71.11
C ALA A 201 3.56 17.68 72.48
N GLU A 202 2.50 17.15 73.08
CA GLU A 202 2.19 17.25 74.51
C GLU A 202 3.09 16.33 75.38
N ASP A 203 4.12 15.68 74.82
CA ASP A 203 5.04 14.78 75.53
C ASP A 203 6.49 15.31 75.54
N ASP A 204 7.03 15.47 76.76
CA ASP A 204 8.26 16.19 77.15
C ASP A 204 9.59 15.51 76.73
N GLU A 205 9.57 14.45 75.90
CA GLU A 205 10.77 13.66 75.55
C GLU A 205 11.07 13.52 74.03
N ARG A 206 10.23 14.01 73.12
CA ARG A 206 10.52 13.98 71.66
C ARG A 206 11.06 15.31 71.16
N ARG A 207 12.17 15.28 70.42
CA ARG A 207 12.74 16.46 69.72
C ARG A 207 11.71 17.07 68.79
N ARG A 208 11.55 18.39 68.83
CA ARG A 208 10.66 19.10 67.91
C ARG A 208 11.35 19.24 66.56
N LEU A 209 10.77 18.64 65.53
CA LEU A 209 11.35 18.62 64.18
C LEU A 209 10.42 19.35 63.20
N ALA A 210 11.00 19.91 62.14
CA ALA A 210 10.26 20.40 60.99
C ALA A 210 10.83 19.85 59.68
N LEU A 211 9.94 19.54 58.76
CA LEU A 211 10.29 19.14 57.41
C LEU A 211 10.32 20.36 56.51
N VAL A 212 11.34 20.48 55.66
CA VAL A 212 11.38 21.45 54.57
C VAL A 212 11.55 20.73 53.25
N VAL A 213 10.72 21.10 52.28
CA VAL A 213 10.75 20.60 50.91
C VAL A 213 11.09 21.76 49.97
N PHE A 214 12.05 21.50 49.08
CA PHE A 214 12.47 22.39 48.01
C PHE A 214 12.07 21.76 46.67
N LEU A 215 11.21 22.44 45.93
CA LEU A 215 10.75 21.97 44.61
C LEU A 215 11.32 22.88 43.53
N GLN A 216 11.88 22.28 42.48
CA GLN A 216 12.41 23.06 41.36
C GLN A 216 11.28 23.47 40.41
N LEU A 217 11.22 24.76 40.10
CA LEU A 217 10.28 25.32 39.12
C LEU A 217 10.92 25.33 37.71
N SER A 218 10.15 25.01 36.68
CA SER A 218 10.52 25.19 35.26
C SER A 218 9.96 26.49 34.72
N GLY A 219 10.81 27.29 34.06
CA GLY A 219 10.39 28.40 33.19
C GLY A 219 11.37 29.58 33.18
N ALA A 220 11.83 29.98 31.99
CA ALA A 220 12.49 31.26 31.79
C ALA A 220 11.44 32.39 31.94
N GLY A 221 11.66 33.36 32.84
CA GLY A 221 10.73 34.46 33.13
C GLY A 221 9.85 34.31 34.38
N ALA A 222 9.97 33.20 35.12
CA ALA A 222 9.21 32.94 36.35
C ALA A 222 9.42 33.99 37.47
N GLN A 223 10.60 34.61 37.53
CA GLN A 223 10.99 35.54 38.59
C GLN A 223 10.14 36.83 38.61
N ARG A 224 9.86 37.44 37.44
CA ARG A 224 9.00 38.65 37.33
C ARG A 224 7.52 38.37 37.64
N HIS A 225 7.04 37.16 37.36
CA HIS A 225 5.63 36.79 37.57
C HIS A 225 5.36 36.41 39.04
N LEU A 226 6.32 35.73 39.70
CA LEU A 226 6.22 35.42 41.14
C LEU A 226 6.36 36.65 42.05
N GLU A 227 7.17 37.64 41.68
CA GLU A 227 7.26 38.92 42.41
C GLU A 227 5.91 39.66 42.46
N MET A 228 5.08 39.55 41.42
CA MET A 228 3.74 40.16 41.35
C MET A 228 2.66 39.39 42.13
N MET A 229 2.88 38.10 42.45
CA MET A 229 1.89 37.20 43.04
C MET A 229 2.20 36.75 44.49
N ARG A 230 3.18 37.40 45.13
CA ARG A 230 3.70 37.09 46.48
C ARG A 230 2.64 36.82 47.57
N ASP A 231 1.48 37.48 47.52
CA ASP A 231 0.41 37.32 48.51
C ASP A 231 -0.63 36.23 48.17
N ARG A 232 -0.60 35.67 46.94
CA ARG A 232 -1.53 34.63 46.45
C ARG A 232 -0.87 33.27 46.22
N ALA A 233 0.45 33.19 46.40
CA ALA A 233 1.30 32.08 46.00
C ALA A 233 1.05 30.77 46.79
N VAL A 234 0.39 30.84 47.96
CA VAL A 234 0.04 29.69 48.83
C VAL A 234 -0.82 28.60 48.13
N VAL A 235 -1.36 28.88 46.94
CA VAL A 235 -2.25 27.98 46.19
C VAL A 235 -1.59 27.40 44.91
N ALA A 236 -0.40 27.85 44.53
CA ALA A 236 0.13 27.65 43.17
C ALA A 236 0.63 26.22 42.85
N THR A 237 0.94 25.39 43.86
CA THR A 237 1.35 24.01 43.58
C THR A 237 0.16 23.05 43.69
N GLU A 238 -0.32 22.53 42.57
CA GLU A 238 -1.25 21.39 42.51
C GLU A 238 -0.62 20.06 42.97
N LEU A 239 0.64 20.09 43.40
CA LEU A 239 1.36 18.92 43.87
C LEU A 239 0.88 18.43 45.22
N SER A 240 0.49 17.17 45.22
CA SER A 240 0.09 16.43 46.41
C SER A 240 1.32 15.94 47.17
N PHE A 241 1.36 16.20 48.48
CA PHE A 241 2.42 15.77 49.39
C PHE A 241 1.83 14.99 50.55
N THR A 242 2.54 13.92 50.93
CA THR A 242 2.19 13.06 52.05
C THR A 242 3.42 12.75 52.88
N ILE A 243 3.26 12.67 54.19
CA ILE A 243 4.29 12.19 55.12
C ILE A 243 3.71 10.97 55.83
N SER A 244 4.48 9.88 55.87
CA SER A 244 4.09 8.68 56.59
C SER A 244 5.15 8.27 57.61
N ASP A 245 4.70 7.68 58.71
CA ASP A 245 5.53 7.30 59.85
C ASP A 245 5.76 5.78 59.85
N PRO A 246 6.97 5.28 59.51
CA PRO A 246 7.25 3.86 59.44
C PRO A 246 7.34 3.16 60.81
N ASP A 247 7.52 3.89 61.91
CA ASP A 247 7.54 3.32 63.27
C ASP A 247 6.12 2.96 63.75
N ARG A 248 5.09 3.51 63.09
CA ARG A 248 3.68 3.18 63.34
C ARG A 248 3.22 2.00 62.48
N GLN A 249 2.36 1.16 63.06
CA GLN A 249 1.85 -0.03 62.39
C GLN A 249 1.22 0.32 61.02
N GLN A 250 1.66 -0.39 59.98
CA GLN A 250 1.27 -0.20 58.58
C GLN A 250 1.77 1.06 57.87
N ASN A 251 2.72 1.81 58.45
CA ASN A 251 3.28 3.05 57.87
C ASN A 251 2.16 4.03 57.44
N PRO A 252 1.35 4.52 58.39
CA PRO A 252 0.21 5.39 58.10
C PRO A 252 0.66 6.81 57.73
N LEU A 253 -0.16 7.50 56.95
CA LEU A 253 -0.02 8.92 56.69
C LEU A 253 -0.23 9.70 57.99
N VAL A 254 0.77 10.48 58.40
CA VAL A 254 0.70 11.35 59.57
C VAL A 254 0.45 12.80 59.18
N TRP A 255 0.64 13.14 57.92
CA TRP A 255 0.36 14.46 57.39
C TRP A 255 0.14 14.41 55.87
N VAL A 256 -0.76 15.25 55.35
CA VAL A 256 -0.95 15.49 53.92
C VAL A 256 -1.22 16.98 53.67
N ASN A 257 -0.88 17.48 52.49
CA ASN A 257 -1.19 18.87 52.14
C ASN A 257 -2.61 19.01 51.53
N PRO A 258 -3.17 20.23 51.46
CA PRO A 258 -4.48 20.46 50.82
C PRO A 258 -4.57 20.09 49.34
N ALA A 259 -3.45 19.94 48.64
CA ALA A 259 -3.46 19.46 47.26
C ALA A 259 -3.73 17.95 47.18
N PHE A 260 -3.29 17.15 48.16
CA PHE A 260 -3.63 15.73 48.27
C PHE A 260 -5.14 15.53 48.34
N THR A 261 -5.83 16.32 49.17
CA THR A 261 -7.28 16.20 49.32
C THR A 261 -8.02 16.60 48.05
N ARG A 262 -7.56 17.64 47.34
CA ARG A 262 -8.09 18.01 46.01
C ARG A 262 -7.84 16.94 44.95
N LEU A 263 -6.63 16.38 44.90
CA LEU A 263 -6.24 15.36 43.91
C LEU A 263 -7.03 14.06 44.08
N THR A 264 -7.19 13.62 45.34
CA THR A 264 -7.75 12.29 45.67
C THR A 264 -9.23 12.32 46.03
N GLY A 265 -9.76 13.49 46.38
CA GLY A 265 -11.14 13.68 46.84
C GLY A 265 -11.42 13.21 48.27
N TYR A 266 -10.39 12.79 49.02
CA TYR A 266 -10.53 12.41 50.43
C TYR A 266 -10.28 13.59 51.36
N ASP A 267 -11.09 13.70 52.43
CA ASP A 267 -10.91 14.73 53.45
C ASP A 267 -9.75 14.40 54.40
N LEU A 268 -9.16 15.43 55.03
CA LEU A 268 -7.98 15.27 55.90
C LEU A 268 -8.21 14.22 57.01
N ASP A 269 -9.35 14.29 57.70
CA ASP A 269 -9.71 13.39 58.79
C ASP A 269 -9.94 11.93 58.32
N GLU A 270 -10.28 11.73 57.04
CA GLU A 270 -10.45 10.41 56.44
C GLU A 270 -9.11 9.76 56.04
N VAL A 271 -8.03 10.54 55.95
CA VAL A 271 -6.72 10.14 55.38
C VAL A 271 -5.68 9.92 56.47
N LEU A 272 -5.63 10.78 57.49
CA LEU A 272 -4.66 10.68 58.57
C LEU A 272 -4.84 9.36 59.35
N GLY A 273 -3.73 8.70 59.68
CA GLY A 273 -3.72 7.41 60.37
C GLY A 273 -3.93 6.19 59.45
N ARG A 274 -4.12 6.37 58.13
CA ARG A 274 -4.25 5.28 57.16
C ARG A 274 -3.05 5.19 56.24
N ASN A 275 -2.75 4.01 55.74
CA ASN A 275 -1.74 3.86 54.70
C ASN A 275 -2.30 4.29 53.33
N CYS A 276 -1.50 5.01 52.54
CA CYS A 276 -1.88 5.57 51.24
C CYS A 276 -2.35 4.53 50.19
N ARG A 277 -2.20 3.23 50.46
CA ARG A 277 -2.72 2.15 49.59
C ARG A 277 -4.24 2.16 49.39
N PHE A 278 -5.00 2.93 50.16
CA PHE A 278 -6.44 3.09 49.94
C PHE A 278 -6.79 3.69 48.57
N LEU A 279 -5.83 4.33 47.89
CA LEU A 279 -5.99 4.81 46.51
C LEU A 279 -5.90 3.69 45.46
N GLN A 280 -5.53 2.46 45.84
CA GLN A 280 -5.43 1.32 44.92
C GLN A 280 -6.81 0.70 44.70
N GLY A 281 -7.04 0.13 43.52
CA GLY A 281 -8.31 -0.51 43.17
C GLY A 281 -8.15 -1.66 42.19
N PRO A 282 -9.24 -2.12 41.54
CA PRO A 282 -9.29 -3.41 40.85
C PRO A 282 -8.27 -3.58 39.72
N ASN A 283 -7.95 -2.51 38.98
CA ASN A 283 -7.04 -2.54 37.85
C ASN A 283 -5.65 -1.95 38.19
N THR A 284 -5.35 -1.72 39.47
CA THR A 284 -4.00 -1.31 39.86
C THR A 284 -3.02 -2.47 39.65
N ASP A 285 -1.98 -2.24 38.86
CA ASP A 285 -1.00 -3.27 38.51
C ASP A 285 -0.28 -3.84 39.76
N PRO A 286 -0.41 -5.16 40.04
CA PRO A 286 0.24 -5.81 41.17
C PRO A 286 1.77 -5.74 41.14
N THR A 287 2.38 -5.66 39.94
CA THR A 287 3.84 -5.61 39.83
C THR A 287 4.39 -4.26 40.31
N SER A 288 3.70 -3.17 39.98
CA SER A 288 4.01 -1.81 40.47
C SER A 288 3.88 -1.72 41.99
N ILE A 289 2.85 -2.33 42.58
CA ILE A 289 2.68 -2.42 44.04
C ILE A 289 3.86 -3.16 44.70
N SER A 290 4.30 -4.27 44.10
CA SER A 290 5.44 -5.05 44.61
C SER A 290 6.74 -4.26 44.60
N ARG A 291 7.01 -3.50 43.52
CA ARG A 291 8.19 -2.63 43.41
C ARG A 291 8.20 -1.53 44.48
N ILE A 292 7.06 -0.89 44.73
CA ILE A 292 6.89 0.09 45.81
C ILE A 292 7.17 -0.56 47.17
N ARG A 293 6.55 -1.71 47.45
CA ARG A 293 6.73 -2.41 48.73
C ARG A 293 8.18 -2.79 49.00
N SER A 294 8.87 -3.33 47.99
CA SER A 294 10.31 -3.65 48.09
C SER A 294 11.13 -2.39 48.37
N ALA A 295 10.89 -1.29 47.64
CA ALA A 295 11.62 -0.05 47.86
C ALA A 295 11.47 0.52 49.28
N LEU A 296 10.26 0.46 49.83
CA LEU A 296 10.02 0.91 51.21
C LEU A 296 10.69 0.01 52.24
N ALA A 297 10.73 -1.31 52.01
CA ALA A 297 11.41 -2.26 52.89
C ALA A 297 12.94 -2.11 52.83
N ASP A 298 13.48 -1.78 51.65
CA ASP A 298 14.91 -1.57 51.41
C ASP A 298 15.36 -0.14 51.74
N GLU A 299 14.48 0.70 52.29
CA GLU A 299 14.75 2.11 52.64
C GLU A 299 15.35 2.92 51.47
N ARG A 300 14.86 2.69 50.25
CA ARG A 300 15.34 3.36 49.03
C ARG A 300 14.26 4.22 48.37
N PRO A 301 14.64 5.33 47.70
CA PRO A 301 13.69 6.13 46.94
C PRO A 301 13.11 5.35 45.76
N ILE A 302 11.86 5.65 45.39
CA ILE A 302 11.19 5.07 44.22
C ILE A 302 10.25 6.07 43.56
N THR A 303 10.14 6.01 42.23
CA THR A 303 9.09 6.68 41.47
C THR A 303 8.39 5.65 40.59
N GLU A 304 7.05 5.58 40.65
CA GLU A 304 6.22 4.65 39.88
C GLU A 304 4.99 5.37 39.33
N VAL A 305 4.49 4.92 38.18
CA VAL A 305 3.22 5.36 37.61
C VAL A 305 2.24 4.19 37.69
N LEU A 306 1.15 4.37 38.42
CA LEU A 306 0.15 3.32 38.64
C LEU A 306 -1.26 3.88 38.58
N LEU A 307 -2.21 3.03 38.21
CA LEU A 307 -3.62 3.40 38.21
C LEU A 307 -4.14 3.45 39.66
N ASN A 308 -4.65 4.59 40.08
CA ASN A 308 -5.26 4.83 41.38
C ASN A 308 -6.69 5.34 41.21
N TYR A 309 -7.44 5.39 42.30
CA TYR A 309 -8.85 5.72 42.34
C TYR A 309 -9.10 6.80 43.37
N ARG A 310 -9.89 7.81 42.98
CA ARG A 310 -10.36 8.86 43.89
C ARG A 310 -11.50 8.35 44.77
N ARG A 311 -11.89 9.15 45.77
CA ARG A 311 -13.01 8.84 46.67
C ARG A 311 -14.32 8.54 45.95
N ASP A 312 -14.56 9.19 44.81
CA ASP A 312 -15.76 8.99 43.97
C ASP A 312 -15.67 7.75 43.06
N GLY A 313 -14.56 7.01 43.09
CA GLY A 313 -14.32 5.83 42.25
C GLY A 313 -13.72 6.16 40.87
N THR A 314 -13.50 7.43 40.53
CA THR A 314 -12.86 7.79 39.26
C THR A 314 -11.40 7.34 39.25
N ALA A 315 -11.00 6.65 38.18
CA ALA A 315 -9.63 6.21 38.00
C ALA A 315 -8.75 7.37 37.50
N PHE A 316 -7.50 7.42 37.96
CA PHE A 316 -6.48 8.34 37.47
C PHE A 316 -5.10 7.67 37.50
N TRP A 317 -4.25 8.04 36.56
CA TRP A 317 -2.86 7.63 36.56
C TRP A 317 -2.09 8.49 37.55
N ASN A 318 -1.68 7.88 38.66
CA ASN A 318 -0.89 8.53 39.69
C ASN A 318 0.59 8.26 39.45
N GLN A 319 1.38 9.31 39.23
CA GLN A 319 2.82 9.23 39.36
C GLN A 319 3.20 9.52 40.82
N VAL A 320 3.59 8.48 41.55
CA VAL A 320 3.99 8.59 42.95
C VAL A 320 5.51 8.48 43.08
N SER A 321 6.11 9.43 43.78
CA SER A 321 7.51 9.38 44.20
C SER A 321 7.58 9.31 45.71
N ILE A 322 8.30 8.32 46.26
CA ILE A 322 8.43 8.13 47.71
C ILE A 322 9.91 8.13 48.08
N SER A 323 10.26 8.95 49.07
CA SER A 323 11.63 9.13 49.55
C SER A 323 11.72 8.93 51.06
N PRO A 324 12.68 8.12 51.57
CA PRO A 324 12.96 8.01 53.00
C PRO A 324 13.62 9.28 53.54
N VAL A 325 13.27 9.62 54.78
CA VAL A 325 13.86 10.71 55.57
C VAL A 325 14.57 10.07 56.76
N PHE A 326 15.87 10.30 56.90
CA PHE A 326 16.68 9.73 57.97
C PHE A 326 16.94 10.74 59.09
N ASP A 327 17.21 10.27 60.30
CA ASP A 327 17.78 11.09 61.38
C ASP A 327 19.31 11.22 61.25
N GLY A 328 19.93 12.03 62.13
CA GLY A 328 21.40 12.19 62.18
C GLY A 328 22.18 10.92 62.57
N GLY A 329 21.48 9.84 62.96
CA GLY A 329 22.03 8.52 63.23
C GLY A 329 21.88 7.54 62.06
N GLY A 330 21.28 7.96 60.95
CA GLY A 330 21.07 7.13 59.75
C GLY A 330 19.86 6.20 59.81
N ARG A 331 18.91 6.42 60.73
CA ARG A 331 17.65 5.65 60.83
C ARG A 331 16.52 6.39 60.13
N VAL A 332 15.68 5.70 59.36
CA VAL A 332 14.49 6.31 58.74
C VAL A 332 13.50 6.74 59.82
N VAL A 333 13.12 8.02 59.81
CA VAL A 333 12.11 8.59 60.70
C VAL A 333 10.77 8.81 60.02
N ASN A 334 10.74 9.05 58.71
CA ASN A 334 9.52 9.28 57.93
C ASN A 334 9.73 8.91 56.46
N PHE A 335 8.64 8.71 55.72
CA PHE A 335 8.65 8.72 54.26
C PHE A 335 7.90 9.93 53.73
N VAL A 336 8.45 10.58 52.70
CA VAL A 336 7.79 11.68 51.99
C VAL A 336 7.33 11.16 50.63
N GLY A 337 6.02 11.22 50.40
CA GLY A 337 5.38 10.89 49.13
C GLY A 337 4.97 12.16 48.38
N VAL A 338 5.21 12.17 47.08
CA VAL A 338 4.74 13.20 46.14
C VAL A 338 3.89 12.52 45.08
N GLN A 339 2.66 13.01 44.86
CA GLN A 339 1.74 12.47 43.87
C GLN A 339 1.39 13.52 42.82
N ALA A 340 1.30 13.10 41.57
CA ALA A 340 0.85 13.91 40.45
C ALA A 340 -0.11 13.11 39.56
N ASP A 341 -1.21 13.75 39.14
CA ASP A 341 -2.09 13.19 38.11
C ASP A 341 -1.39 13.29 36.75
N VAL A 342 -1.15 12.16 36.10
CA VAL A 342 -0.55 12.08 34.75
C VAL A 342 -1.52 11.45 33.74
N THR A 343 -2.82 11.43 34.06
CA THR A 343 -3.87 10.80 33.24
C THR A 343 -3.90 11.35 31.83
N GLU A 344 -3.97 12.68 31.66
CA GLU A 344 -4.01 13.31 30.34
C GLU A 344 -2.79 12.92 29.49
N ARG A 345 -1.58 13.02 30.07
CA ARG A 345 -0.34 12.66 29.40
C ARG A 345 -0.31 11.20 28.95
N VAL A 346 -0.72 10.28 29.82
CA VAL A 346 -0.76 8.83 29.51
C VAL A 346 -1.80 8.53 28.44
N MET A 347 -2.97 9.16 28.49
CA MET A 347 -4.02 8.98 27.50
C MET A 347 -3.61 9.49 26.12
N VAL A 348 -3.07 10.72 26.03
CA VAL A 348 -2.60 11.31 24.76
C VAL A 348 -1.51 10.46 24.12
N GLU A 349 -0.54 9.98 24.89
CA GLU A 349 0.54 9.15 24.36
C GLU A 349 0.02 7.78 23.87
N ASN A 350 -0.94 7.18 24.58
CA ASN A 350 -1.56 5.92 24.16
C ASN A 350 -2.41 6.10 22.90
N GLU A 351 -3.22 7.15 22.82
CA GLU A 351 -3.99 7.50 21.62
C GLU A 351 -3.08 7.74 20.41
N ARG A 352 -1.97 8.49 20.60
CA ARG A 352 -0.97 8.74 19.56
C ARG A 352 -0.35 7.43 19.06
N ARG A 353 0.01 6.51 19.95
CA ARG A 353 0.55 5.19 19.58
C ARG A 353 -0.47 4.35 18.81
N ALA A 354 -1.73 4.32 19.25
CA ALA A 354 -2.79 3.60 18.56
C ALA A 354 -3.05 4.19 17.17
N ALA A 355 -3.07 5.52 17.03
CA ALA A 355 -3.26 6.21 15.76
C ALA A 355 -2.12 5.93 14.78
N LEU A 356 -0.86 5.93 15.24
CA LEU A 356 0.30 5.60 14.41
C LEU A 356 0.24 4.15 13.91
N ALA A 357 -0.09 3.19 14.78
CA ALA A 357 -0.23 1.79 14.38
C ALA A 357 -1.35 1.59 13.33
N ALA A 358 -2.50 2.25 13.52
CA ALA A 358 -3.60 2.19 12.55
C ALA A 358 -3.24 2.85 11.20
N ALA A 359 -2.49 3.96 11.24
CA ALA A 359 -2.01 4.63 10.03
C ALA A 359 -0.98 3.79 9.26
N GLU A 360 -0.08 3.09 9.97
CA GLU A 360 0.87 2.15 9.36
C GLU A 360 0.15 0.99 8.69
N GLU A 361 -0.83 0.39 9.36
CA GLU A 361 -1.63 -0.71 8.80
C GLU A 361 -2.40 -0.26 7.53
N THR A 362 -3.02 0.93 7.57
CA THR A 362 -3.74 1.50 6.42
C THR A 362 -2.77 1.78 5.26
N ARG A 363 -1.56 2.27 5.56
CA ARG A 363 -0.54 2.56 4.55
C ARG A 363 -0.03 1.29 3.88
N GLU A 364 0.16 0.20 4.63
CA GLU A 364 0.54 -1.09 4.07
C GLU A 364 -0.54 -1.64 3.13
N GLN A 365 -1.82 -1.51 3.51
CA GLN A 365 -2.95 -1.90 2.65
C GLN A 365 -2.99 -1.09 1.36
N LEU A 366 -2.87 0.24 1.44
CA LEU A 366 -2.86 1.10 0.26
C LEU A 366 -1.68 0.77 -0.66
N ARG A 367 -0.50 0.53 -0.10
CA ARG A 367 0.69 0.15 -0.88
C ARG A 367 0.46 -1.17 -1.61
N LEU A 368 -0.10 -2.18 -0.94
CA LEU A 368 -0.46 -3.43 -1.58
C LEU A 368 -1.38 -3.18 -2.78
N LEU A 369 -2.45 -2.39 -2.63
CA LEU A 369 -3.38 -2.11 -3.73
C LEU A 369 -2.72 -1.36 -4.91
N THR A 370 -1.86 -0.37 -4.63
CA THR A 370 -1.19 0.43 -5.66
C THR A 370 -0.15 -0.38 -6.43
N ASP A 371 0.78 -1.04 -5.73
CA ASP A 371 1.84 -1.85 -6.35
C ASP A 371 1.25 -3.00 -7.17
N SER A 372 0.14 -3.57 -6.68
CA SER A 372 -0.57 -4.64 -7.37
C SER A 372 -1.12 -4.22 -8.71
N THR A 373 -1.73 -3.03 -8.76
CA THR A 373 -2.37 -2.53 -9.98
C THR A 373 -1.32 -2.37 -11.08
N ALA A 374 -0.19 -1.72 -10.78
CA ALA A 374 0.89 -1.50 -11.73
C ALA A 374 1.50 -2.81 -12.25
N ALA A 375 1.78 -3.76 -11.35
CA ALA A 375 2.37 -5.05 -11.72
C ALA A 375 1.45 -5.91 -12.59
N MET A 376 0.13 -5.85 -12.38
CA MET A 376 -0.84 -6.60 -13.19
C MET A 376 -1.05 -5.96 -14.56
N THR A 377 -1.09 -4.63 -14.65
CA THR A 377 -1.29 -3.91 -15.93
C THR A 377 -0.07 -3.92 -16.85
N ALA A 378 1.12 -4.24 -16.32
CA ALA A 378 2.34 -4.36 -17.14
C ALA A 378 2.32 -5.57 -18.10
N SER A 379 1.45 -6.56 -17.85
CA SER A 379 1.31 -7.73 -18.70
C SER A 379 0.18 -7.54 -19.72
N LEU A 380 0.50 -7.69 -21.01
CA LEU A 380 -0.49 -7.76 -22.10
C LEU A 380 -1.07 -9.19 -22.27
N ASP A 381 -0.55 -10.16 -21.53
CA ASP A 381 -1.08 -11.53 -21.46
C ASP A 381 -1.91 -11.73 -20.17
N SER A 382 -3.08 -12.34 -20.33
CA SER A 382 -3.98 -12.71 -19.24
C SER A 382 -3.33 -13.65 -18.22
N GLY A 383 -2.50 -14.60 -18.68
CA GLY A 383 -1.74 -15.50 -17.81
C GLY A 383 -0.64 -14.77 -17.02
N GLY A 384 0.02 -13.81 -17.66
CA GLY A 384 0.99 -12.93 -17.00
C GLY A 384 0.37 -12.07 -15.89
N ALA A 385 -0.81 -11.48 -16.13
CA ALA A 385 -1.56 -10.72 -15.12
C ALA A 385 -1.98 -11.61 -13.93
N ALA A 386 -2.47 -12.82 -14.20
CA ALA A 386 -2.84 -13.80 -13.17
C ALA A 386 -1.62 -14.25 -12.33
N ARG A 387 -0.47 -14.49 -12.96
CA ARG A 387 0.78 -14.82 -12.25
C ARG A 387 1.30 -13.66 -11.42
N ALA A 388 1.14 -12.41 -11.88
CA ALA A 388 1.47 -11.24 -11.10
C ALA A 388 0.60 -11.17 -9.83
N LEU A 389 -0.72 -11.33 -9.96
CA LEU A 389 -1.64 -11.42 -8.82
C LEU A 389 -1.21 -12.48 -7.82
N ALA A 390 -0.87 -13.69 -8.28
CA ALA A 390 -0.44 -14.79 -7.42
C ALA A 390 0.83 -14.46 -6.61
N ARG A 391 1.79 -13.74 -7.21
CA ARG A 391 3.01 -13.24 -6.53
C ARG A 391 2.77 -12.09 -5.57
N ILE A 392 1.68 -11.36 -5.74
CA ILE A 392 1.30 -10.24 -4.87
C ILE A 392 0.62 -10.76 -3.61
N VAL A 393 -0.38 -11.62 -3.78
CA VAL A 393 -1.22 -12.10 -2.66
C VAL A 393 -0.47 -13.08 -1.75
N VAL A 394 0.60 -13.71 -2.25
CA VAL A 394 1.51 -14.55 -1.49
C VAL A 394 2.88 -13.86 -1.43
N PRO A 395 3.43 -13.50 -0.25
CA PRO A 395 2.98 -13.90 1.09
C PRO A 395 1.99 -12.92 1.77
N ALA A 396 1.58 -11.83 1.10
CA ALA A 396 0.94 -10.69 1.76
C ALA A 396 -0.39 -11.02 2.46
N LEU A 397 -1.20 -11.89 1.85
CA LEU A 397 -2.53 -12.25 2.34
C LEU A 397 -2.68 -13.74 2.62
N ALA A 398 -1.93 -14.59 1.91
CA ALA A 398 -2.09 -16.03 1.92
C ALA A 398 -0.76 -16.79 2.02
N ASP A 399 -0.83 -18.03 2.51
CA ASP A 399 0.30 -18.97 2.45
C ASP A 399 0.40 -19.62 1.07
N TYR A 400 -0.74 -19.77 0.39
CA TYR A 400 -0.82 -20.18 -1.00
C TYR A 400 -2.03 -19.59 -1.70
N CYS A 401 -1.98 -19.55 -3.03
CA CYS A 401 -3.09 -19.14 -3.85
C CYS A 401 -3.18 -19.89 -5.17
N CYS A 402 -4.39 -19.93 -5.72
CA CYS A 402 -4.68 -20.40 -7.06
C CYS A 402 -5.46 -19.34 -7.82
N VAL A 403 -5.15 -19.17 -9.10
CA VAL A 403 -5.91 -18.34 -10.03
C VAL A 403 -6.41 -19.22 -11.15
N ASP A 404 -7.73 -19.33 -11.25
CA ASP A 404 -8.46 -20.12 -12.23
C ASP A 404 -9.19 -19.15 -13.17
N LEU A 405 -9.01 -19.27 -14.49
CA LEU A 405 -9.66 -18.41 -15.49
C LEU A 405 -10.65 -19.24 -16.33
N LEU A 406 -11.81 -18.69 -16.63
CA LEU A 406 -12.79 -19.32 -17.53
C LEU A 406 -12.27 -19.33 -18.96
N ASP A 407 -12.41 -20.47 -19.65
CA ASP A 407 -12.03 -20.58 -21.06
C ASP A 407 -12.99 -19.76 -21.93
N GLU A 408 -12.48 -19.19 -23.02
CA GLU A 408 -13.30 -18.35 -23.90
C GLU A 408 -14.26 -19.15 -24.81
N VAL A 409 -14.09 -20.46 -24.91
CA VAL A 409 -14.79 -21.31 -25.88
C VAL A 409 -15.95 -22.04 -25.22
N GLY A 410 -17.16 -21.50 -25.39
CA GLY A 410 -18.42 -22.24 -25.46
C GLY A 410 -18.99 -22.90 -24.19
N ASP A 411 -18.19 -23.11 -23.14
CA ASP A 411 -18.64 -23.72 -21.88
C ASP A 411 -18.36 -22.80 -20.68
N PRO A 412 -19.40 -22.18 -20.08
CA PRO A 412 -19.27 -21.37 -18.86
C PRO A 412 -18.73 -22.14 -17.64
N SER A 413 -18.61 -23.47 -17.71
CA SER A 413 -18.09 -24.33 -16.65
C SER A 413 -16.64 -24.79 -16.87
N SER A 414 -16.07 -24.54 -18.05
CA SER A 414 -14.66 -24.84 -18.35
C SER A 414 -13.76 -23.72 -17.86
N SER A 415 -12.89 -24.03 -16.91
CA SER A 415 -11.88 -23.11 -16.38
C SER A 415 -10.52 -23.77 -16.35
N THR A 416 -9.50 -23.02 -16.73
CA THR A 416 -8.11 -23.44 -16.67
C THR A 416 -7.37 -22.74 -15.52
N ARG A 417 -6.61 -23.51 -14.76
CA ARG A 417 -5.70 -22.98 -13.74
C ARG A 417 -4.48 -22.35 -14.40
N VAL A 418 -4.36 -21.04 -14.30
CA VAL A 418 -3.30 -20.28 -14.99
C VAL A 418 -2.14 -19.87 -14.07
N ALA A 419 -2.39 -19.81 -12.77
CA ALA A 419 -1.35 -19.49 -11.79
C ALA A 419 -1.57 -20.21 -10.47
N VAL A 420 -0.47 -20.67 -9.89
CA VAL A 420 -0.38 -21.19 -8.53
C VAL A 420 0.84 -20.57 -7.89
N ASN A 421 0.72 -20.14 -6.64
CA ASN A 421 1.85 -19.67 -5.87
C ASN A 421 1.74 -20.14 -4.42
N HIS A 422 2.89 -20.37 -3.79
CA HIS A 422 2.98 -20.85 -2.41
C HIS A 422 4.21 -20.19 -1.76
N ARG A 423 4.15 -19.88 -0.45
CA ARG A 423 5.28 -19.23 0.27
C ARG A 423 6.58 -20.04 0.26
N ASP A 424 6.41 -21.36 0.26
CA ASP A 424 7.42 -22.38 0.04
C ASP A 424 7.26 -22.96 -1.37
N ASP A 425 8.16 -22.62 -2.28
CA ASP A 425 8.12 -23.03 -3.69
C ASP A 425 8.05 -24.56 -3.87
N SER A 426 8.58 -25.34 -2.93
CA SER A 426 8.58 -26.81 -3.00
C SER A 426 7.16 -27.41 -2.94
N LYS A 427 6.20 -26.67 -2.39
CA LYS A 427 4.79 -27.09 -2.26
C LYS A 427 3.90 -26.62 -3.41
N THR A 428 4.40 -25.81 -4.35
CA THR A 428 3.62 -25.33 -5.51
C THR A 428 3.03 -26.48 -6.33
N ALA A 429 3.78 -27.58 -6.47
CA ALA A 429 3.30 -28.79 -7.15
C ALA A 429 2.15 -29.47 -6.38
N THR A 430 2.21 -29.52 -5.04
CA THR A 430 1.15 -30.05 -4.17
C THR A 430 -0.14 -29.24 -4.30
N VAL A 431 -0.04 -27.91 -4.29
CA VAL A 431 -1.20 -27.02 -4.48
C VAL A 431 -1.80 -27.17 -5.89
N SER A 432 -0.95 -27.33 -6.90
CA SER A 432 -1.39 -27.56 -8.28
C SER A 432 -2.14 -28.88 -8.42
N ALA A 433 -1.65 -29.94 -7.77
CA ALA A 433 -2.23 -31.28 -7.81
C ALA A 433 -3.61 -31.37 -7.12
N LEU A 434 -3.93 -30.47 -6.20
CA LEU A 434 -5.26 -30.40 -5.56
C LEU A 434 -6.38 -29.95 -6.50
N GLY A 435 -6.05 -29.36 -7.65
CA GLY A 435 -7.06 -28.88 -8.61
C GLY A 435 -8.02 -27.84 -8.01
N ARG A 436 -9.24 -27.74 -8.57
CA ARG A 436 -10.29 -26.79 -8.12
C ARG A 436 -10.83 -27.11 -6.71
N TRP A 437 -10.64 -28.35 -6.25
CA TRP A 437 -11.26 -28.97 -5.08
C TRP A 437 -10.72 -28.57 -3.70
N ILE A 438 -10.17 -27.35 -3.55
CA ILE A 438 -9.55 -26.94 -2.28
C ILE A 438 -10.58 -26.85 -1.12
N THR A 439 -11.89 -26.95 -1.38
CA THR A 439 -12.91 -26.87 -0.33
C THR A 439 -13.99 -27.97 -0.43
N PRO A 440 -13.81 -29.10 0.27
CA PRO A 440 -14.90 -30.05 0.48
C PRO A 440 -15.87 -29.45 1.51
N THR A 441 -16.90 -28.75 1.04
CA THR A 441 -18.02 -28.31 1.88
C THR A 441 -18.99 -29.46 2.10
N GLU A 442 -19.55 -29.58 3.30
CA GLU A 442 -20.53 -30.63 3.65
C GLU A 442 -21.80 -30.59 2.77
N ASP A 443 -22.12 -29.43 2.19
CA ASP A 443 -23.29 -29.20 1.33
C ASP A 443 -23.12 -29.66 -0.13
N GLY A 444 -21.93 -30.15 -0.52
CA GLY A 444 -21.66 -30.68 -1.86
C GLY A 444 -21.52 -29.65 -2.99
N ASP A 445 -21.52 -28.35 -2.66
CA ASP A 445 -21.53 -27.25 -3.63
C ASP A 445 -20.18 -26.50 -3.59
N ASP A 446 -19.31 -26.74 -4.57
CA ASP A 446 -17.93 -26.22 -4.61
C ASP A 446 -17.94 -24.67 -4.61
N PRO A 447 -17.32 -24.00 -3.61
CA PRO A 447 -17.23 -22.54 -3.56
C PRO A 447 -16.59 -21.90 -4.79
N VAL A 448 -15.66 -22.58 -5.46
CA VAL A 448 -15.04 -22.12 -6.71
C VAL A 448 -16.08 -22.13 -7.82
N ASP A 449 -16.82 -23.23 -7.97
CA ASP A 449 -17.87 -23.37 -8.99
C ASP A 449 -18.98 -22.35 -8.79
N ARG A 450 -19.40 -22.13 -7.54
CA ARG A 450 -20.38 -21.12 -7.19
C ARG A 450 -19.93 -19.72 -7.59
N VAL A 451 -18.68 -19.36 -7.29
CA VAL A 451 -18.10 -18.05 -7.63
C VAL A 451 -17.98 -17.88 -9.15
N LEU A 452 -17.52 -18.91 -9.85
CA LEU A 452 -17.43 -18.93 -11.32
C LEU A 452 -18.80 -18.81 -11.98
N ALA A 453 -19.84 -19.43 -11.41
CA ALA A 453 -21.23 -19.33 -11.85
C ALA A 453 -21.90 -17.97 -11.56
N GLY A 454 -21.15 -16.99 -11.03
CA GLY A 454 -21.66 -15.65 -10.74
C GLY A 454 -22.05 -15.40 -9.28
N GLY A 455 -21.80 -16.36 -8.39
CA GLY A 455 -22.07 -16.27 -6.96
C GLY A 455 -21.24 -15.22 -6.22
N ALA A 456 -21.61 -15.00 -4.95
CA ALA A 456 -20.92 -14.07 -4.06
C ALA A 456 -19.56 -14.63 -3.58
N PRO A 457 -18.61 -13.76 -3.18
CA PRO A 457 -17.40 -14.17 -2.49
C PRO A 457 -17.68 -15.12 -1.32
N SER A 458 -16.83 -16.12 -1.14
CA SER A 458 -16.94 -17.12 -0.09
C SER A 458 -15.79 -17.02 0.90
N LEU A 459 -16.11 -16.97 2.19
CA LEU A 459 -15.17 -17.07 3.29
C LEU A 459 -15.38 -18.41 4.00
N LEU A 460 -14.29 -19.17 4.15
CA LEU A 460 -14.24 -20.44 4.85
C LEU A 460 -13.33 -20.25 6.08
N PRO A 461 -13.90 -19.87 7.24
CA PRO A 461 -13.12 -19.55 8.43
C PRO A 461 -12.31 -20.73 8.96
N GLU A 462 -12.76 -21.94 8.65
CA GLU A 462 -12.15 -23.20 9.07
C GLU A 462 -12.40 -24.28 8.02
N LEU A 463 -11.34 -24.97 7.60
CA LEU A 463 -11.37 -26.12 6.71
C LEU A 463 -11.24 -27.42 7.51
N PRO A 464 -11.90 -28.51 7.08
CA PRO A 464 -11.88 -29.78 7.79
C PRO A 464 -10.47 -30.41 7.77
N VAL A 465 -9.96 -30.81 8.93
CA VAL A 465 -8.66 -31.49 9.03
C VAL A 465 -8.66 -32.84 8.29
N ARG A 466 -9.82 -33.49 8.21
CA ARG A 466 -10.05 -34.75 7.48
C ARG A 466 -11.32 -34.63 6.64
N PRO A 467 -11.20 -34.24 5.38
CA PRO A 467 -12.35 -34.09 4.51
C PRO A 467 -12.94 -35.44 4.12
N GLU A 468 -14.21 -35.68 4.43
CA GLU A 468 -14.87 -36.96 4.14
C GLU A 468 -15.02 -37.21 2.63
N GLY A 469 -15.26 -36.14 1.85
CA GLY A 469 -15.41 -36.20 0.39
C GLY A 469 -14.14 -36.59 -0.37
N LEU A 470 -12.94 -36.52 0.24
CA LEU A 470 -11.68 -36.95 -0.40
C LEU A 470 -11.32 -38.42 -0.14
N ARG A 471 -12.11 -39.14 0.67
CA ARG A 471 -11.83 -40.57 0.95
C ARG A 471 -11.85 -41.44 -0.31
N GLU A 472 -12.59 -41.04 -1.33
CA GLU A 472 -12.73 -41.77 -2.59
C GLU A 472 -11.61 -41.48 -3.59
N ASP A 473 -10.77 -40.45 -3.36
CA ASP A 473 -9.56 -40.15 -4.14
C ASP A 473 -8.31 -40.10 -3.23
N PRO A 474 -7.60 -41.24 -3.07
CA PRO A 474 -6.42 -41.32 -2.21
C PRO A 474 -5.27 -40.39 -2.62
N SER A 475 -5.17 -40.04 -3.90
CA SER A 475 -4.12 -39.15 -4.40
C SER A 475 -4.40 -37.72 -3.95
N LEU A 476 -5.62 -37.23 -4.16
CA LEU A 476 -6.03 -35.90 -3.68
C LEU A 476 -5.97 -35.78 -2.17
N LEU A 477 -6.41 -36.83 -1.44
CA LEU A 477 -6.33 -36.87 0.02
C LEU A 477 -4.88 -36.72 0.51
N ALA A 478 -3.92 -37.40 -0.12
CA ALA A 478 -2.50 -37.30 0.25
C ALA A 478 -1.96 -35.86 0.07
N HIS A 479 -2.31 -35.18 -1.02
CA HIS A 479 -1.92 -33.79 -1.23
C HIS A 479 -2.58 -32.85 -0.20
N TYR A 480 -3.84 -33.09 0.16
CA TYR A 480 -4.56 -32.31 1.17
C TYR A 480 -3.94 -32.49 2.57
N GLU A 481 -3.61 -33.73 2.94
CA GLU A 481 -2.94 -34.06 4.20
C GLU A 481 -1.51 -33.50 4.26
N GLN A 482 -0.82 -33.39 3.12
CA GLN A 482 0.50 -32.75 3.04
C GLN A 482 0.41 -31.23 3.19
N LEU A 483 -0.60 -30.60 2.59
CA LEU A 483 -0.80 -29.16 2.62
C LEU A 483 -1.34 -28.68 3.97
N ARG A 484 -2.25 -29.46 4.59
CA ARG A 484 -2.94 -29.15 5.86
C ARG A 484 -3.61 -27.77 5.87
N PRO A 485 -4.52 -27.50 4.93
CA PRO A 485 -5.14 -26.19 4.82
C PRO A 485 -6.03 -25.90 6.04
N ARG A 486 -6.04 -24.64 6.49
CA ARG A 486 -6.72 -24.18 7.72
C ARG A 486 -7.94 -23.33 7.44
N SER A 487 -7.83 -22.36 6.54
CA SER A 487 -8.88 -21.40 6.18
C SER A 487 -8.69 -20.96 4.74
N ALA A 488 -9.78 -20.61 4.05
CA ALA A 488 -9.74 -20.17 2.67
C ALA A 488 -10.68 -19.00 2.37
N ILE A 489 -10.33 -18.21 1.36
CA ILE A 489 -11.18 -17.22 0.71
C ILE A 489 -11.26 -17.56 -0.78
N VAL A 490 -12.45 -17.48 -1.35
CA VAL A 490 -12.67 -17.61 -2.79
C VAL A 490 -13.42 -16.38 -3.29
N VAL A 491 -12.82 -15.64 -4.23
CA VAL A 491 -13.36 -14.38 -4.75
C VAL A 491 -13.37 -14.40 -6.29
N PRO A 492 -14.40 -13.82 -6.93
CA PRO A 492 -14.47 -13.78 -8.39
C PRO A 492 -13.56 -12.69 -8.95
N LEU A 493 -12.86 -13.01 -10.04
CA LEU A 493 -12.25 -12.03 -10.92
C LEU A 493 -13.34 -11.46 -11.83
N ARG A 494 -13.77 -10.23 -11.55
CA ARG A 494 -14.87 -9.58 -12.30
C ARG A 494 -14.39 -8.40 -13.12
N ALA A 495 -14.93 -8.28 -14.32
CA ALA A 495 -14.80 -7.09 -15.15
C ALA A 495 -16.11 -6.83 -15.88
N ARG A 496 -16.54 -5.55 -15.93
CA ARG A 496 -17.70 -5.09 -16.72
C ARG A 496 -18.98 -5.93 -16.51
N GLY A 497 -19.20 -6.43 -15.31
CA GLY A 497 -20.37 -7.24 -14.94
C GLY A 497 -20.27 -8.74 -15.25
N GLN A 498 -19.14 -9.22 -15.79
CA GLN A 498 -18.89 -10.62 -16.07
C GLN A 498 -17.84 -11.20 -15.11
N VAL A 499 -17.98 -12.49 -14.79
CA VAL A 499 -16.95 -13.27 -14.08
C VAL A 499 -16.01 -13.84 -15.13
N LEU A 500 -14.71 -13.59 -14.96
CA LEU A 500 -13.65 -14.07 -15.85
C LEU A 500 -12.86 -15.23 -15.25
N GLY A 501 -12.99 -15.44 -13.93
CA GLY A 501 -12.24 -16.44 -13.20
C GLY A 501 -12.47 -16.32 -11.69
N ALA A 502 -11.68 -17.07 -10.92
CA ALA A 502 -11.68 -17.08 -9.47
C ALA A 502 -10.25 -17.00 -8.93
N LEU A 503 -10.10 -16.28 -7.81
CA LEU A 503 -8.91 -16.30 -6.98
C LEU A 503 -9.25 -17.04 -5.70
N THR A 504 -8.47 -18.08 -5.40
CA THR A 504 -8.52 -18.84 -4.16
C THR A 504 -7.29 -18.51 -3.32
N LEU A 505 -7.50 -18.11 -2.06
CA LEU A 505 -6.45 -17.83 -1.08
C LEU A 505 -6.59 -18.83 0.07
N GLY A 506 -5.47 -19.40 0.52
CA GLY A 506 -5.47 -20.36 1.63
C GLY A 506 -4.35 -20.14 2.64
N THR A 507 -4.59 -20.60 3.87
CA THR A 507 -3.59 -20.66 4.96
C THR A 507 -3.40 -22.09 5.42
N GLU A 508 -2.25 -22.39 6.05
CA GLU A 508 -1.87 -23.76 6.45
C GLU A 508 -1.67 -23.94 7.95
N LEU A 509 -1.92 -25.13 8.48
CA LEU A 509 -1.53 -25.48 9.86
C LEU A 509 -0.02 -25.78 9.98
N PRO A 510 0.60 -25.50 11.14
CA PRO A 510 0.01 -24.97 12.38
C PRO A 510 0.06 -23.44 12.50
N TYR A 511 0.67 -22.73 11.55
CA TYR A 511 1.06 -21.32 11.71
C TYR A 511 0.17 -20.31 10.96
N GLY A 512 -0.66 -20.76 10.02
CA GLY A 512 -1.53 -19.92 9.21
C GLY A 512 -2.75 -19.43 9.99
N ARG A 513 -3.17 -18.18 9.76
CA ARG A 513 -4.32 -17.53 10.44
C ARG A 513 -5.68 -18.00 9.94
N ARG A 514 -6.76 -17.76 10.70
CA ARG A 514 -8.13 -17.84 10.20
C ARG A 514 -8.47 -16.54 9.50
N TYR A 515 -9.09 -16.62 8.32
CA TYR A 515 -9.52 -15.43 7.62
C TYR A 515 -10.75 -14.79 8.27
N SER A 516 -10.81 -13.47 8.21
CA SER A 516 -11.91 -12.64 8.68
C SER A 516 -12.67 -12.00 7.51
N GLN A 517 -13.80 -11.33 7.80
CA GLN A 517 -14.52 -10.53 6.81
C GLN A 517 -13.65 -9.40 6.22
N ARG A 518 -12.73 -8.85 7.03
CA ARG A 518 -11.78 -7.83 6.56
C ARG A 518 -10.86 -8.36 5.47
N ASP A 519 -10.36 -9.58 5.63
CA ASP A 519 -9.51 -10.24 4.63
C ASP A 519 -10.31 -10.53 3.34
N LEU A 520 -11.58 -10.91 3.46
CA LEU A 520 -12.49 -11.10 2.31
C LEU A 520 -12.67 -9.81 1.50
N TYR A 521 -12.86 -8.67 2.16
CA TYR A 521 -12.98 -7.37 1.47
C TYR A 521 -11.71 -7.00 0.71
N LEU A 522 -10.54 -7.17 1.33
CA LEU A 522 -9.26 -6.86 0.68
C LEU A 522 -8.97 -7.81 -0.50
N ALA A 523 -9.24 -9.11 -0.33
CA ALA A 523 -9.14 -10.08 -1.42
C ALA A 523 -10.09 -9.75 -2.57
N SER A 524 -11.31 -9.29 -2.27
CA SER A 524 -12.29 -8.89 -3.27
C SER A 524 -11.85 -7.64 -4.06
N ASP A 525 -11.25 -6.64 -3.41
CA ASP A 525 -10.74 -5.44 -4.11
C ASP A 525 -9.58 -5.80 -5.06
N LEU A 526 -8.63 -6.63 -4.60
CA LEU A 526 -7.55 -7.14 -5.43
C LEU A 526 -8.07 -7.96 -6.61
N ALA A 527 -9.04 -8.84 -6.37
CA ALA A 527 -9.68 -9.65 -7.40
C ALA A 527 -10.44 -8.81 -8.43
N ALA A 528 -11.10 -7.72 -8.02
CA ALA A 528 -11.76 -6.79 -8.95
C ALA A 528 -10.75 -6.09 -9.88
N ARG A 529 -9.63 -5.62 -9.32
CA ARG A 529 -8.56 -4.98 -10.11
C ARG A 529 -7.89 -5.98 -11.07
N ALA A 530 -7.62 -7.18 -10.58
CA ALA A 530 -7.08 -8.25 -11.39
C ALA A 530 -8.05 -8.67 -12.51
N GLY A 531 -9.35 -8.73 -12.21
CA GLY A 531 -10.39 -8.97 -13.20
C GLY A 531 -10.33 -7.97 -14.36
N LEU A 532 -10.21 -6.67 -14.06
CA LEU A 532 -10.04 -5.64 -15.09
C LEU A 532 -8.75 -5.80 -15.89
N ALA A 533 -7.62 -6.14 -15.24
CA ALA A 533 -6.36 -6.37 -15.94
C ALA A 533 -6.43 -7.58 -16.89
N VAL A 534 -7.04 -8.68 -16.44
CA VAL A 534 -7.27 -9.89 -17.24
C VAL A 534 -8.21 -9.60 -18.42
N ASP A 535 -9.30 -8.82 -18.20
CA ASP A 535 -10.22 -8.40 -19.26
C ASP A 535 -9.51 -7.60 -20.35
N ASN A 536 -8.72 -6.60 -19.95
CA ASN A 536 -7.98 -5.76 -20.89
C ASN A 536 -6.98 -6.58 -21.71
N ALA A 537 -6.27 -7.53 -21.07
CA ALA A 537 -5.35 -8.43 -21.76
C ALA A 537 -6.07 -9.34 -22.78
N ARG A 538 -7.25 -9.86 -22.44
CA ARG A 538 -8.09 -10.65 -23.37
C ARG A 538 -8.57 -9.80 -24.54
N LEU A 539 -9.01 -8.58 -24.28
CA LEU A 539 -9.53 -7.67 -25.30
C LEU A 539 -8.44 -7.31 -26.31
N TYR A 540 -7.23 -7.02 -25.81
CA TYR A 540 -6.04 -6.79 -26.63
C TYR A 540 -5.69 -8.02 -27.48
N ALA A 541 -5.65 -9.22 -26.87
CA ALA A 541 -5.35 -10.45 -27.60
C ALA A 541 -6.39 -10.77 -28.69
N ARG A 542 -7.67 -10.52 -28.44
CA ARG A 542 -8.75 -10.70 -29.42
C ARG A 542 -8.64 -9.73 -30.59
N GLU A 543 -8.39 -8.46 -30.30
CA GLU A 543 -8.19 -7.43 -31.32
C GLU A 543 -7.02 -7.81 -32.23
N HIS A 544 -5.88 -8.19 -31.64
CA HIS A 544 -4.70 -8.60 -32.39
C HIS A 544 -4.91 -9.88 -33.21
N GLY A 545 -5.54 -10.91 -32.62
CA GLY A 545 -5.81 -12.17 -33.32
C GLY A 545 -6.77 -12.01 -34.51
N ALA A 546 -7.76 -11.12 -34.41
CA ALA A 546 -8.66 -10.80 -35.51
C ALA A 546 -7.95 -10.08 -36.66
N ALA A 547 -7.10 -9.11 -36.32
CA ALA A 547 -6.22 -8.39 -37.23
C ALA A 547 -5.30 -9.34 -38.02
N GLU A 548 -4.55 -10.20 -37.33
CA GLU A 548 -3.64 -11.18 -37.94
C GLU A 548 -4.39 -12.18 -38.84
N THR A 549 -5.56 -12.65 -38.41
CA THR A 549 -6.38 -13.59 -39.19
C THR A 549 -6.89 -12.96 -40.48
N LEU A 550 -7.37 -11.71 -40.43
CA LEU A 550 -7.80 -10.96 -41.60
C LEU A 550 -6.63 -10.79 -42.58
N GLN A 551 -5.48 -10.32 -42.09
CA GLN A 551 -4.28 -10.08 -42.89
C GLN A 551 -3.81 -11.36 -43.61
N ARG A 552 -3.70 -12.48 -42.89
CA ARG A 552 -3.33 -13.78 -43.49
C ARG A 552 -4.33 -14.25 -44.56
N SER A 553 -5.62 -13.93 -44.40
CA SER A 553 -6.64 -14.29 -45.39
C SER A 553 -6.57 -13.43 -46.66
N LEU A 554 -6.01 -12.21 -46.56
CA LEU A 554 -5.90 -11.25 -47.65
C LEU A 554 -4.62 -11.40 -48.48
N LEU A 555 -3.59 -12.11 -48.00
CA LEU A 555 -2.35 -12.34 -48.75
C LEU A 555 -2.48 -13.55 -49.71
N PRO A 556 -1.95 -13.47 -50.96
CA PRO A 556 -2.00 -14.59 -51.90
C PRO A 556 -1.10 -15.75 -51.49
N ALA A 557 -1.56 -16.96 -51.80
CA ALA A 557 -0.64 -18.05 -52.09
C ALA A 557 0.09 -17.77 -53.42
N VAL A 558 1.41 -17.93 -53.45
CA VAL A 558 2.19 -17.80 -54.68
C VAL A 558 1.92 -19.02 -55.58
N PRO A 559 1.36 -18.85 -56.80
CA PRO A 559 1.13 -19.95 -57.71
C PRO A 559 2.43 -20.46 -58.33
N ASP A 560 2.46 -21.74 -58.69
CA ASP A 560 3.52 -22.31 -59.53
C ASP A 560 3.28 -21.93 -60.99
N VAL A 561 4.25 -21.26 -61.61
CA VAL A 561 4.14 -20.72 -62.98
C VAL A 561 5.28 -21.27 -63.84
N PRO A 562 4.98 -21.97 -64.95
CA PRO A 562 6.02 -22.56 -65.79
C PRO A 562 7.06 -21.55 -66.29
N GLY A 563 8.32 -21.84 -66.03
CA GLY A 563 9.45 -20.98 -66.43
C GLY A 563 9.62 -19.73 -65.57
N LEU A 564 9.03 -19.68 -64.38
CA LEU A 564 9.33 -18.67 -63.35
C LEU A 564 9.65 -19.38 -62.03
N THR A 565 10.65 -18.90 -61.30
CA THR A 565 10.89 -19.31 -59.91
C THR A 565 10.62 -18.11 -59.02
N VAL A 566 9.68 -18.26 -58.07
CA VAL A 566 9.16 -17.14 -57.29
C VAL A 566 9.35 -17.38 -55.80
N ALA A 567 9.81 -16.34 -55.10
CA ALA A 567 9.80 -16.29 -53.65
C ALA A 567 9.16 -14.98 -53.19
N SER A 568 8.41 -15.03 -52.09
CA SER A 568 7.90 -13.84 -51.42
C SER A 568 8.20 -13.89 -49.93
N ARG A 569 8.35 -12.71 -49.33
CA ARG A 569 8.41 -12.52 -47.88
C ARG A 569 7.51 -11.35 -47.52
N TYR A 570 6.76 -11.55 -46.45
CA TYR A 570 5.93 -10.53 -45.83
C TYR A 570 6.37 -10.41 -44.38
N LEU A 571 6.74 -9.21 -43.97
CA LEU A 571 7.12 -8.88 -42.60
C LEU A 571 6.07 -7.93 -42.04
N ALA A 572 5.37 -8.35 -41.00
CA ALA A 572 4.47 -7.47 -40.27
C ALA A 572 5.28 -6.60 -39.29
N ALA A 573 4.90 -5.34 -39.14
CA ALA A 573 5.46 -4.40 -38.19
C ALA A 573 5.36 -4.96 -36.76
N THR A 574 6.33 -4.62 -35.93
CA THR A 574 6.47 -5.16 -34.57
C THR A 574 5.43 -4.63 -33.56
N ASP A 575 4.70 -3.55 -33.90
CA ASP A 575 3.57 -3.08 -33.09
C ASP A 575 2.32 -3.94 -33.37
N GLY A 576 2.21 -5.03 -32.60
CA GLY A 576 1.16 -6.06 -32.68
C GLY A 576 -0.27 -5.60 -32.35
N ALA A 577 -0.72 -4.48 -32.89
CA ALA A 577 -2.11 -4.06 -33.00
C ALA A 577 -2.41 -3.40 -34.36
N GLN A 578 -1.41 -3.24 -35.22
CA GLN A 578 -1.53 -2.65 -36.55
C GLN A 578 -1.66 -3.75 -37.61
N VAL A 579 -2.42 -3.47 -38.66
CA VAL A 579 -2.56 -4.34 -39.84
C VAL A 579 -2.11 -3.53 -41.05
N GLY A 580 -1.14 -4.02 -41.83
CA GLY A 580 -0.62 -3.27 -42.96
C GLY A 580 -1.57 -3.16 -44.14
N GLY A 581 -1.38 -2.07 -44.89
CA GLY A 581 -1.93 -1.84 -46.23
C GLY A 581 -1.13 -2.53 -47.34
N ASP A 582 0.05 -3.06 -47.00
CA ASP A 582 0.98 -3.74 -47.89
C ASP A 582 0.42 -5.03 -48.49
N TRP A 583 0.63 -5.22 -49.80
CA TRP A 583 0.24 -6.44 -50.51
C TRP A 583 1.10 -6.72 -51.73
N TYR A 584 1.09 -7.98 -52.17
CA TYR A 584 1.61 -8.41 -53.46
C TYR A 584 0.63 -9.35 -54.14
N ASP A 585 0.81 -9.58 -55.44
CA ASP A 585 0.09 -10.62 -56.17
C ASP A 585 0.87 -11.12 -57.38
N LEU A 586 0.64 -12.40 -57.72
CA LEU A 586 1.16 -13.06 -58.91
C LEU A 586 0.01 -13.80 -59.59
N LEU A 587 -0.28 -13.40 -60.83
CA LEU A 587 -1.54 -13.69 -61.50
C LEU A 587 -1.30 -14.38 -62.84
N PRO A 588 -1.43 -15.71 -62.92
CA PRO A 588 -1.51 -16.39 -64.21
C PRO A 588 -2.79 -15.92 -64.93
N LEU A 589 -2.65 -15.27 -66.08
CA LEU A 589 -3.76 -14.69 -66.83
C LEU A 589 -4.28 -15.65 -67.91
N PRO A 590 -5.54 -15.50 -68.36
CA PRO A 590 -6.17 -16.42 -69.33
C PRO A 590 -5.49 -16.49 -70.71
N ASP A 591 -4.77 -15.44 -71.08
CA ASP A 591 -4.03 -15.29 -72.33
C ASP A 591 -2.60 -15.86 -72.27
N GLY A 592 -2.20 -16.41 -71.13
CA GLY A 592 -0.86 -16.97 -70.91
C GLY A 592 0.17 -15.96 -70.40
N ALA A 593 -0.19 -14.68 -70.26
CA ALA A 593 0.64 -13.70 -69.58
C ALA A 593 0.61 -13.90 -68.05
N VAL A 594 1.53 -13.26 -67.35
CA VAL A 594 1.60 -13.29 -65.88
C VAL A 594 1.57 -11.86 -65.34
N GLY A 595 0.53 -11.51 -64.60
CA GLY A 595 0.45 -10.25 -63.86
C GLY A 595 1.29 -10.31 -62.59
N ILE A 596 2.03 -9.24 -62.30
CA ILE A 596 2.80 -9.05 -61.07
C ILE A 596 2.35 -7.73 -60.46
N ALA A 597 2.01 -7.73 -59.17
CA ALA A 597 1.65 -6.52 -58.46
C ALA A 597 2.31 -6.45 -57.09
N VAL A 598 2.71 -5.25 -56.68
CA VAL A 598 3.03 -4.89 -55.29
C VAL A 598 2.44 -3.51 -55.03
N GLY A 599 1.88 -3.30 -53.86
CA GLY A 599 1.35 -2.00 -53.49
C GLY A 599 1.18 -1.84 -51.99
N ASP A 600 0.93 -0.61 -51.61
CA ASP A 600 0.68 -0.18 -50.24
C ASP A 600 -0.51 0.79 -50.20
N VAL A 601 -1.36 0.62 -49.21
CA VAL A 601 -2.49 1.50 -48.94
C VAL A 601 -2.16 2.36 -47.73
N VAL A 602 -2.30 3.68 -47.87
CA VAL A 602 -1.97 4.62 -46.79
C VAL A 602 -2.75 4.28 -45.52
N GLY A 603 -1.99 4.00 -44.45
CA GLY A 603 -2.49 3.68 -43.12
C GLY A 603 -2.21 2.22 -42.72
N HIS A 604 -2.27 1.95 -41.42
CA HIS A 604 -1.86 0.66 -40.85
C HIS A 604 -2.93 0.11 -39.89
N ASP A 605 -4.21 0.22 -40.27
CA ASP A 605 -5.36 -0.23 -39.47
C ASP A 605 -6.27 -1.22 -40.24
N LEU A 606 -7.28 -1.74 -39.54
CA LEU A 606 -8.28 -2.64 -40.14
C LEU A 606 -8.97 -2.07 -41.39
N ARG A 607 -9.07 -0.74 -41.53
CA ARG A 607 -9.66 -0.11 -42.72
C ARG A 607 -8.68 -0.12 -43.88
N ALA A 608 -7.40 0.15 -43.64
CA ALA A 608 -6.33 0.04 -44.64
C ALA A 608 -6.25 -1.39 -45.19
N ALA A 609 -6.30 -2.40 -44.32
CA ALA A 609 -6.31 -3.81 -44.70
C ALA A 609 -7.54 -4.18 -45.56
N ALA A 610 -8.73 -3.69 -45.19
CA ALA A 610 -9.94 -3.91 -45.99
C ALA A 610 -9.84 -3.24 -47.37
N ALA A 611 -9.37 -2.00 -47.41
CA ALA A 611 -9.15 -1.24 -48.64
C ALA A 611 -8.10 -1.89 -49.56
N MET A 612 -7.03 -2.46 -48.98
CA MET A 612 -6.05 -3.27 -49.69
C MET A 612 -6.71 -4.47 -50.36
N GLY A 613 -7.54 -5.23 -49.62
CA GLY A 613 -8.27 -6.37 -50.16
C GLY A 613 -9.20 -6.00 -51.33
N GLU A 614 -9.90 -4.87 -51.20
CA GLU A 614 -10.76 -4.34 -52.27
C GLU A 614 -9.95 -3.91 -53.50
N LEU A 615 -8.87 -3.12 -53.30
CA LEU A 615 -8.01 -2.62 -54.38
C LEU A 615 -7.34 -3.77 -55.12
N ARG A 616 -6.81 -4.75 -54.39
CA ARG A 616 -6.25 -5.97 -54.95
C ARG A 616 -7.29 -6.74 -55.76
N GLY A 617 -8.51 -6.93 -55.23
CA GLY A 617 -9.60 -7.59 -55.94
C GLY A 617 -9.98 -6.91 -57.25
N VAL A 618 -10.04 -5.57 -57.24
CA VAL A 618 -10.31 -4.74 -58.43
C VAL A 618 -9.19 -4.87 -59.47
N LEU A 619 -7.92 -4.73 -59.05
CA LEU A 619 -6.76 -4.87 -59.92
C LEU A 619 -6.76 -6.24 -60.59
N ARG A 620 -7.01 -7.31 -59.81
CA ARG A 620 -7.13 -8.68 -60.33
C ARG A 620 -8.20 -8.79 -61.40
N SER A 621 -9.37 -8.17 -61.19
CA SER A 621 -10.48 -8.21 -62.15
C SER A 621 -10.07 -7.60 -63.50
N TYR A 622 -9.45 -6.42 -63.47
CA TYR A 622 -9.02 -5.74 -64.70
C TYR A 622 -7.85 -6.43 -65.39
N ALA A 623 -6.91 -6.97 -64.64
CA ALA A 623 -5.84 -7.80 -65.20
C ALA A 623 -6.41 -9.06 -65.87
N TRP A 624 -7.41 -9.69 -65.27
CA TRP A 624 -8.08 -10.88 -65.82
C TRP A 624 -8.84 -10.61 -67.12
N GLU A 625 -9.34 -9.38 -67.32
CA GLU A 625 -9.94 -8.93 -68.58
C GLU A 625 -8.90 -8.73 -69.71
N GLY A 626 -7.61 -8.80 -69.40
CA GLY A 626 -6.51 -8.64 -70.36
C GLY A 626 -6.15 -7.18 -70.64
N LEU A 627 -6.48 -6.26 -69.72
CA LEU A 627 -6.10 -4.85 -69.84
C LEU A 627 -4.58 -4.66 -69.63
N GLY A 628 -4.01 -3.66 -70.33
CA GLY A 628 -2.61 -3.27 -70.18
C GLY A 628 -2.31 -2.61 -68.83
N PRO A 629 -1.04 -2.53 -68.41
CA PRO A 629 -0.68 -2.09 -67.06
C PRO A 629 -1.13 -0.68 -66.69
N ASP A 630 -1.00 0.25 -67.62
CA ASP A 630 -1.50 1.62 -67.57
C ASP A 630 -3.01 1.67 -67.34
N ALA A 631 -3.77 0.93 -68.15
CA ALA A 631 -5.23 0.90 -68.08
C ALA A 631 -5.73 0.28 -66.76
N VAL A 632 -5.06 -0.77 -66.26
CA VAL A 632 -5.40 -1.39 -64.97
C VAL A 632 -5.26 -0.38 -63.82
N ILE A 633 -4.14 0.34 -63.75
CA ILE A 633 -3.90 1.34 -62.70
C ILE A 633 -4.86 2.53 -62.83
N ASP A 634 -5.15 3.00 -64.05
CA ASP A 634 -6.12 4.08 -64.28
C ASP A 634 -7.53 3.70 -63.83
N ARG A 635 -7.97 2.46 -64.11
CA ARG A 635 -9.27 1.97 -63.62
C ARG A 635 -9.33 1.83 -62.11
N CYS A 636 -8.23 1.39 -61.48
CA CYS A 636 -8.13 1.37 -60.02
C CYS A 636 -8.23 2.79 -59.44
N ASN A 637 -7.57 3.77 -60.05
CA ASN A 637 -7.64 5.18 -59.64
C ASN A 637 -9.05 5.76 -59.72
N ASP A 638 -9.76 5.49 -60.82
CA ASP A 638 -11.16 5.91 -61.00
C ASP A 638 -12.08 5.33 -59.92
N LEU A 639 -11.92 4.04 -59.60
CA LEU A 639 -12.74 3.37 -58.59
C LEU A 639 -12.43 3.84 -57.17
N VAL A 640 -11.16 3.98 -56.80
CA VAL A 640 -10.76 4.50 -55.48
C VAL A 640 -11.39 5.87 -55.24
N GLN A 641 -11.37 6.76 -56.23
CA GLN A 641 -11.96 8.10 -56.11
C GLN A 641 -13.49 8.13 -56.21
N GLY A 642 -14.08 7.22 -56.98
CA GLY A 642 -15.53 7.15 -57.18
C GLY A 642 -16.25 6.51 -56.00
N MET A 643 -15.68 5.46 -55.43
CA MET A 643 -16.30 4.63 -54.38
C MET A 643 -15.73 4.88 -52.98
N HIS A 644 -14.71 5.75 -52.84
CA HIS A 644 -14.05 6.06 -51.56
C HIS A 644 -13.49 4.80 -50.86
N MET A 645 -12.93 3.88 -51.65
CA MET A 645 -12.40 2.59 -51.17
C MET A 645 -11.18 2.78 -50.27
N ALA A 646 -10.30 3.73 -50.64
CA ALA A 646 -9.09 4.08 -49.93
C ALA A 646 -8.88 5.60 -49.96
N ALA A 647 -8.08 6.13 -49.03
CA ALA A 647 -7.66 7.53 -49.10
C ALA A 647 -6.69 7.75 -50.27
N MET A 648 -5.59 7.00 -50.29
CA MET A 648 -4.60 6.92 -51.37
C MET A 648 -3.88 5.56 -51.29
N ALA A 649 -3.28 5.12 -52.39
CA ALA A 649 -2.44 3.92 -52.42
C ALA A 649 -1.28 4.09 -53.41
N THR A 650 -0.14 3.50 -53.09
CA THR A 650 0.96 3.28 -54.04
C THR A 650 0.83 1.89 -54.63
N ALA A 651 1.16 1.72 -55.90
CA ALA A 651 1.23 0.39 -56.50
C ALA A 651 2.10 0.37 -57.74
N VAL A 652 2.75 -0.76 -57.97
CA VAL A 652 3.31 -1.13 -59.25
C VAL A 652 2.57 -2.35 -59.78
N PHE A 653 2.14 -2.28 -61.03
CA PHE A 653 1.57 -3.41 -61.75
C PHE A 653 2.36 -3.65 -63.02
N GLY A 654 2.76 -4.90 -63.22
CA GLY A 654 3.48 -5.39 -64.37
C GLY A 654 2.76 -6.56 -65.03
N ARG A 655 2.90 -6.70 -66.34
CA ARG A 655 2.42 -7.82 -67.12
C ARG A 655 3.60 -8.43 -67.86
N LEU A 656 3.90 -9.68 -67.55
CA LEU A 656 4.93 -10.48 -68.20
C LEU A 656 4.33 -11.28 -69.35
N GLU A 657 4.88 -11.09 -70.53
CA GLU A 657 4.46 -11.76 -71.75
C GLU A 657 5.63 -12.50 -72.39
N ARG A 658 5.36 -13.64 -73.01
CA ARG A 658 6.34 -14.33 -73.85
C ARG A 658 6.17 -13.87 -75.30
N PRO A 659 7.21 -13.33 -75.95
CA PRO A 659 7.14 -12.99 -77.36
C PRO A 659 6.92 -14.26 -78.22
N GLU A 660 6.12 -14.15 -79.29
CA GLU A 660 5.76 -15.28 -80.17
C GLU A 660 6.98 -15.97 -80.83
N ASP A 661 8.05 -15.21 -81.11
CA ASP A 661 9.23 -15.66 -81.85
C ASP A 661 10.56 -15.54 -81.07
N GLY A 662 10.52 -15.34 -79.73
CA GLY A 662 11.69 -15.00 -78.92
C GLY A 662 11.95 -15.94 -77.73
N GLU A 663 13.22 -16.04 -77.31
CA GLU A 663 13.58 -16.52 -75.98
C GLU A 663 13.48 -15.37 -74.96
N GLY A 664 12.99 -15.66 -73.75
CA GLY A 664 12.84 -14.69 -72.66
C GLY A 664 11.43 -14.14 -72.46
N TRP A 665 11.34 -13.02 -71.75
CA TRP A 665 10.07 -12.39 -71.35
C TRP A 665 10.10 -10.89 -71.63
N VAL A 666 8.94 -10.28 -71.82
CA VAL A 666 8.75 -8.82 -71.91
C VAL A 666 7.89 -8.39 -70.73
N LEU A 667 8.40 -7.46 -69.92
CA LEU A 667 7.67 -6.83 -68.84
C LEU A 667 7.16 -5.46 -69.32
N GLY A 668 5.85 -5.34 -69.50
CA GLY A 668 5.19 -4.03 -69.49
C GLY A 668 4.81 -3.68 -68.06
N TYR A 669 5.16 -2.49 -67.54
CA TYR A 669 4.75 -2.07 -66.20
C TYR A 669 4.34 -0.61 -66.12
N CYS A 670 3.51 -0.31 -65.11
CA CYS A 670 3.12 1.02 -64.71
C CYS A 670 3.34 1.17 -63.20
N ASN A 671 4.01 2.26 -62.79
CA ASN A 671 4.29 2.56 -61.39
C ASN A 671 3.50 3.81 -60.95
N ALA A 672 2.61 3.64 -59.97
CA ALA A 672 1.83 4.69 -59.33
C ALA A 672 2.41 5.05 -57.96
N GLY A 673 3.49 5.84 -57.98
CA GLY A 673 4.12 6.41 -56.79
C GLY A 673 4.73 5.40 -55.83
N HIS A 674 4.99 4.17 -56.29
CA HIS A 674 5.58 3.08 -55.52
C HIS A 674 7.11 3.05 -55.71
N PRO A 675 7.89 2.49 -54.77
CA PRO A 675 9.32 2.27 -54.99
C PRO A 675 9.59 1.51 -56.31
N PRO A 676 10.66 1.88 -57.04
CA PRO A 676 10.96 1.29 -58.34
C PRO A 676 11.36 -0.19 -58.20
N PRO A 677 10.84 -1.09 -59.05
CA PRO A 677 11.33 -2.47 -59.12
C PRO A 677 12.83 -2.52 -59.43
N LEU A 678 13.53 -3.51 -58.89
CA LEU A 678 14.94 -3.76 -59.18
C LEU A 678 15.06 -4.98 -60.11
N LEU A 679 15.84 -4.84 -61.16
CA LEU A 679 16.15 -5.89 -62.10
C LEU A 679 17.63 -6.25 -62.02
N ARG A 680 17.93 -7.42 -61.47
CA ARG A 680 19.28 -8.00 -61.50
C ARG A 680 19.45 -8.83 -62.76
N ARG A 681 20.37 -8.42 -63.62
CA ARG A 681 20.77 -9.14 -64.83
C ARG A 681 21.61 -10.36 -64.48
N VAL A 682 21.71 -11.31 -65.41
CA VAL A 682 22.57 -12.50 -65.29
C VAL A 682 24.04 -12.16 -64.99
N ASP A 683 24.54 -11.02 -65.49
CA ASP A 683 25.92 -10.57 -65.24
C ASP A 683 26.13 -9.93 -63.84
N GLY A 684 25.07 -9.89 -63.02
CA GLY A 684 25.08 -9.31 -61.67
C GLY A 684 24.84 -7.81 -61.62
N THR A 685 24.67 -7.13 -62.76
CA THR A 685 24.28 -5.71 -62.79
C THR A 685 22.85 -5.56 -62.29
N VAL A 686 22.59 -4.51 -61.49
CA VAL A 686 21.25 -4.21 -60.95
C VAL A 686 20.79 -2.87 -61.52
N GLU A 687 19.61 -2.90 -62.15
CA GLU A 687 18.96 -1.77 -62.78
C GLU A 687 17.69 -1.40 -61.98
N LEU A 688 17.53 -0.13 -61.62
CA LEU A 688 16.28 0.37 -61.03
C LEU A 688 15.33 0.77 -62.16
N LEU A 689 14.16 0.12 -62.20
CA LEU A 689 13.12 0.37 -63.19
C LEU A 689 12.33 1.63 -62.82
N THR A 690 12.92 2.79 -63.12
CA THR A 690 12.39 4.14 -62.81
C THR A 690 11.54 4.75 -63.93
N GLY A 691 11.23 3.97 -64.96
CA GLY A 691 10.42 4.40 -66.09
C GLY A 691 8.99 4.76 -65.67
N ASN A 692 8.47 5.86 -66.23
CA ASN A 692 7.08 6.30 -66.11
C ASN A 692 6.51 6.33 -64.68
N LEU A 693 7.23 6.97 -63.75
CA LEU A 693 6.70 7.26 -62.41
C LEU A 693 5.46 8.16 -62.53
N SER A 694 4.32 7.65 -62.09
CA SER A 694 3.04 8.36 -62.10
C SER A 694 2.55 8.68 -60.68
N PRO A 695 1.61 9.62 -60.49
CA PRO A 695 1.03 9.89 -59.18
C PRO A 695 0.35 8.67 -58.55
N LEU A 696 0.37 8.63 -57.22
CA LEU A 696 -0.34 7.67 -56.37
C LEU A 696 -1.78 7.44 -56.86
N ILE A 697 -2.28 6.22 -56.69
CA ILE A 697 -3.70 5.91 -56.90
C ILE A 697 -4.52 6.74 -55.90
N GLY A 698 -5.56 7.42 -56.41
CA GLY A 698 -6.42 8.28 -55.59
C GLY A 698 -5.99 9.74 -55.54
N ALA A 699 -4.74 10.08 -55.87
CA ALA A 699 -4.22 11.45 -55.78
C ALA A 699 -4.78 12.42 -56.82
N THR A 700 -5.03 11.95 -58.05
CA THR A 700 -5.44 12.81 -59.18
C THR A 700 -6.53 12.18 -60.03
N ARG A 701 -7.48 13.00 -60.53
CA ARG A 701 -8.66 12.54 -61.30
C ARG A 701 -8.43 12.31 -62.80
N ALA A 702 -7.31 12.76 -63.38
CA ALA A 702 -7.30 13.08 -64.81
C ALA A 702 -5.93 13.06 -65.52
N ALA A 703 -5.02 12.16 -65.17
CA ALA A 703 -3.83 11.92 -65.98
C ALA A 703 -3.85 10.47 -66.47
N ALA A 704 -3.90 10.26 -67.78
CA ALA A 704 -3.63 8.95 -68.37
C ALA A 704 -2.20 8.56 -68.01
N ARG A 705 -2.01 7.33 -67.54
CA ARG A 705 -0.69 6.80 -67.22
C ARG A 705 -0.08 6.13 -68.45
N ASP A 706 1.26 6.09 -68.50
CA ASP A 706 2.01 5.43 -69.57
C ASP A 706 2.66 4.15 -69.05
N CYS A 707 2.76 3.13 -69.91
CA CYS A 707 3.45 1.87 -69.63
C CYS A 707 4.91 1.92 -70.11
N THR A 708 5.84 1.33 -69.37
CA THR A 708 7.23 1.11 -69.81
C THR A 708 7.44 -0.37 -70.10
N GLU A 709 8.11 -0.68 -71.20
CA GLU A 709 8.48 -2.05 -71.59
C GLU A 709 9.96 -2.34 -71.32
N VAL A 710 10.25 -3.52 -70.77
CA VAL A 710 11.60 -4.00 -70.48
C VAL A 710 11.73 -5.46 -70.94
N HIS A 711 12.78 -5.75 -71.71
CA HIS A 711 13.10 -7.12 -72.11
C HIS A 711 13.91 -7.82 -71.02
N LEU A 712 13.48 -9.04 -70.68
CA LEU A 712 14.06 -9.88 -69.63
C LEU A 712 14.61 -11.17 -70.25
N GLN A 713 15.86 -11.49 -69.90
CA GLN A 713 16.53 -12.70 -70.36
C GLN A 713 16.32 -13.87 -69.38
N PRO A 714 16.41 -15.12 -69.85
CA PRO A 714 16.49 -16.27 -68.94
C PRO A 714 17.63 -16.09 -67.93
N GLY A 715 17.33 -16.28 -66.65
CA GLY A 715 18.25 -16.08 -65.53
C GLY A 715 18.18 -14.70 -64.88
N ASP A 716 17.53 -13.69 -65.49
CA ASP A 716 17.30 -12.40 -64.85
C ASP A 716 16.42 -12.57 -63.59
N LEU A 717 16.60 -11.68 -62.61
CA LEU A 717 15.85 -11.65 -61.35
C LEU A 717 15.18 -10.29 -61.17
N LEU A 718 13.85 -10.28 -61.18
CA LEU A 718 13.02 -9.12 -60.89
C LEU A 718 12.64 -9.11 -59.40
N VAL A 719 12.86 -7.99 -58.73
CA VAL A 719 12.57 -7.78 -57.31
C VAL A 719 11.65 -6.57 -57.15
N LEU A 720 10.53 -6.77 -56.46
CA LEU A 720 9.58 -5.72 -56.11
C LEU A 720 9.46 -5.68 -54.59
N HIS A 721 9.33 -4.49 -54.03
CA HIS A 721 9.24 -4.30 -52.59
C HIS A 721 8.40 -3.07 -52.25
N THR A 722 7.83 -3.07 -51.04
CA THR A 722 7.16 -1.89 -50.48
C THR A 722 8.18 -0.98 -49.78
N ASP A 723 7.74 0.22 -49.43
CA ASP A 723 8.57 1.23 -48.76
C ASP A 723 8.99 0.79 -47.36
N GLY A 724 8.20 -0.02 -46.66
CA GLY A 724 8.58 -0.59 -45.36
C GLY A 724 9.92 -1.34 -45.36
N LEU A 725 10.41 -1.84 -46.50
CA LEU A 725 11.74 -2.45 -46.58
C LEU A 725 12.88 -1.40 -46.57
N ILE A 726 12.63 -0.21 -47.10
CA ILE A 726 13.62 0.87 -47.27
C ILE A 726 13.42 2.04 -46.30
N GLU A 727 12.27 2.18 -45.67
CA GLU A 727 11.99 3.20 -44.66
C GLU A 727 12.30 2.67 -43.25
N ALA A 728 13.44 3.07 -42.70
CA ALA A 728 13.79 2.78 -41.31
C ALA A 728 14.14 4.06 -40.52
N PRO A 729 13.89 4.08 -39.19
CA PRO A 729 14.11 5.27 -38.38
C PRO A 729 15.57 5.72 -38.39
N GLY A 730 15.81 6.97 -38.76
CA GLY A 730 17.15 7.57 -38.72
C GLY A 730 18.05 7.20 -39.91
N THR A 731 17.50 6.58 -40.95
CA THR A 731 18.20 6.28 -42.21
C THR A 731 17.49 6.92 -43.39
N ASP A 732 18.26 7.34 -44.39
CA ASP A 732 17.72 7.90 -45.64
C ASP A 732 17.19 6.76 -46.54
N PRO A 733 15.95 6.83 -47.05
CA PRO A 733 15.39 5.81 -47.95
C PRO A 733 16.24 5.56 -49.21
N ASP A 734 16.91 6.59 -49.75
CA ASP A 734 17.78 6.46 -50.92
C ASP A 734 19.02 5.60 -50.57
N GLU A 735 19.63 5.82 -49.40
CA GLU A 735 20.78 5.02 -48.93
C GLU A 735 20.41 3.54 -48.73
N ARG A 736 19.18 3.28 -48.26
CA ARG A 736 18.66 1.92 -48.06
C ARG A 736 18.29 1.25 -49.38
N THR A 737 17.77 2.00 -50.35
CA THR A 737 17.54 1.52 -51.71
C THR A 737 18.86 1.12 -52.38
N ASP A 738 19.89 1.95 -52.23
CA ASP A 738 21.25 1.63 -52.68
C ASP A 738 21.83 0.39 -51.99
N LEU A 739 21.55 0.21 -50.70
CA LEU A 739 21.96 -0.98 -49.95
C LEU A 739 21.26 -2.24 -50.48
N LEU A 740 19.97 -2.17 -50.76
CA LEU A 740 19.22 -3.25 -51.39
C LEU A 740 19.82 -3.62 -52.75
N ALA A 741 20.07 -2.63 -53.62
CA ALA A 741 20.67 -2.85 -54.93
C ALA A 741 22.06 -3.50 -54.84
N ARG A 742 22.93 -3.02 -53.93
CA ARG A 742 24.24 -3.64 -53.67
C ARG A 742 24.12 -5.07 -53.18
N THR A 743 23.19 -5.33 -52.27
CA THR A 743 22.96 -6.67 -51.71
C THR A 743 22.54 -7.67 -52.79
N LEU A 744 21.68 -7.24 -53.72
CA LEU A 744 21.29 -8.04 -54.87
C LEU A 744 22.46 -8.27 -55.85
N ALA A 745 23.26 -7.24 -56.12
CA ALA A 745 24.43 -7.35 -57.01
C ALA A 745 25.47 -8.34 -56.47
N GLU A 746 25.72 -8.32 -55.16
CA GLU A 746 26.67 -9.20 -54.46
C GLU A 746 26.09 -10.58 -54.10
N ALA A 747 24.79 -10.78 -54.31
CA ALA A 747 24.16 -12.07 -54.07
C ALA A 747 24.75 -13.12 -55.03
N PRO A 748 25.14 -14.30 -54.52
CA PRO A 748 25.63 -15.38 -55.38
C PRO A 748 24.52 -15.79 -56.35
N ASP A 749 24.91 -16.13 -57.58
CA ASP A 749 23.97 -16.67 -58.57
C ASP A 749 23.57 -18.10 -58.17
N VAL A 750 22.58 -18.20 -57.30
CA VAL A 750 22.01 -19.46 -56.79
C VAL A 750 20.62 -19.65 -57.37
N GLU A 751 20.28 -20.89 -57.76
CA GLU A 751 18.91 -21.25 -58.22
C GLU A 751 17.84 -20.95 -57.15
N ASP A 752 18.23 -20.89 -55.88
CA ASP A 752 17.33 -20.61 -54.75
C ASP A 752 17.04 -19.12 -54.58
N VAL A 753 15.93 -18.66 -55.17
CA VAL A 753 15.41 -17.30 -55.02
C VAL A 753 15.03 -16.98 -53.58
N GLY A 754 14.62 -17.97 -52.79
CA GLY A 754 14.26 -17.80 -51.38
C GLY A 754 15.45 -17.38 -50.53
N ALA A 755 16.61 -18.00 -50.73
CA ALA A 755 17.86 -17.64 -50.05
C ALA A 755 18.31 -16.20 -50.35
N ILE A 756 18.03 -15.69 -51.55
CA ILE A 756 18.30 -14.29 -51.91
C ILE A 756 17.39 -13.35 -51.10
N CYS A 757 16.09 -13.65 -51.01
CA CYS A 757 15.16 -12.86 -50.19
C CYS A 757 15.58 -12.86 -48.72
N ASP A 758 15.94 -14.01 -48.15
CA ASP A 758 16.33 -14.11 -46.74
C ASP A 758 17.60 -13.29 -46.44
N ARG A 759 18.58 -13.31 -47.35
CA ARG A 759 19.79 -12.48 -47.24
C ARG A 759 19.47 -10.98 -47.31
N VAL A 760 18.57 -10.58 -48.19
CA VAL A 760 18.12 -9.19 -48.29
C VAL A 760 17.51 -8.73 -46.96
N LEU A 761 16.61 -9.53 -46.38
CA LEU A 761 15.98 -9.20 -45.11
C LEU A 761 16.96 -9.15 -43.93
N GLU A 762 17.95 -10.04 -43.93
CA GLU A 762 19.02 -10.05 -42.92
C GLU A 762 19.87 -8.78 -42.97
N VAL A 763 20.29 -8.35 -44.18
CA VAL A 763 21.16 -7.17 -44.36
C VAL A 763 20.42 -5.87 -44.08
N LEU A 764 19.14 -5.76 -44.47
CA LEU A 764 18.34 -4.54 -44.25
C LEU A 764 17.74 -4.43 -42.83
N GLY A 765 17.85 -5.49 -42.01
CA GLY A 765 17.48 -5.48 -40.60
C GLY A 765 15.97 -5.60 -40.35
N ALA A 766 15.42 -6.80 -40.60
CA ALA A 766 14.00 -7.11 -40.41
C ALA A 766 13.44 -6.80 -39.00
N GLU A 767 14.27 -6.83 -37.94
CA GLU A 767 13.84 -6.60 -36.56
C GLU A 767 13.55 -5.12 -36.22
N GLY A 768 13.91 -4.17 -37.11
CA GLY A 768 13.79 -2.73 -36.87
C GLY A 768 12.72 -2.02 -37.68
N LEU A 769 11.89 -2.75 -38.43
CA LEU A 769 10.89 -2.18 -39.33
C LEU A 769 9.71 -1.57 -38.54
N ARG A 770 9.32 -0.37 -38.93
CA ARG A 770 8.17 0.35 -38.34
C ARG A 770 6.86 0.11 -39.08
N ASP A 771 6.96 -0.21 -40.36
CA ASP A 771 5.82 -0.52 -41.21
C ASP A 771 5.91 -1.96 -41.70
N ASP A 772 4.81 -2.45 -42.26
CA ASP A 772 4.79 -3.74 -42.94
C ASP A 772 5.74 -3.68 -44.15
N ALA A 773 6.35 -4.80 -44.50
CA ALA A 773 7.25 -4.88 -45.63
C ALA A 773 7.01 -6.13 -46.47
N VAL A 774 6.91 -5.91 -47.77
CA VAL A 774 6.77 -6.94 -48.80
C VAL A 774 8.06 -7.01 -49.61
N LEU A 775 8.49 -8.23 -49.88
CA LEU A 775 9.54 -8.52 -50.84
C LEU A 775 9.08 -9.65 -51.76
N LEU A 776 8.91 -9.36 -53.04
CA LEU A 776 8.56 -10.33 -54.09
C LEU A 776 9.73 -10.44 -55.07
N ALA A 777 10.26 -11.65 -55.24
CA ALA A 777 11.36 -11.94 -56.14
C ALA A 777 10.93 -12.99 -57.18
N VAL A 778 11.13 -12.68 -58.46
CA VAL A 778 10.73 -13.49 -59.61
C VAL A 778 11.96 -13.70 -60.49
N ARG A 779 12.46 -14.94 -60.55
CA ARG A 779 13.53 -15.34 -61.46
C ARG A 779 12.93 -15.90 -62.75
N LEU A 780 13.43 -15.43 -63.87
CA LEU A 780 12.99 -15.80 -65.21
C LEU A 780 13.74 -17.08 -65.63
N GLY A 781 13.02 -18.11 -66.06
CA GLY A 781 13.57 -19.41 -66.46
C GLY A 781 13.72 -19.61 -67.97
#